data_AF-A0A2S9YHZ9-F1
#
_entry.id   AF-A0A2S9YHZ9-F1
#
_cell.length_a   1.000
_cell.length_b   1.000
_cell.length_c   1.000
_cell.angle_alpha   90.00
_cell.angle_beta   90.00
_cell.angle_gamma   90.00
#
_symmetry.space_group_name_H-M   'P 1'
#
loop_
_entity.id
_entity.type
_entity.pdbx_description
1 polymer ?
#
loop_
_entity_poly.entity_id
_entity_poly.type
_entity_poly.pdbx_seq_one_letter_code
_entity_poly.pdbx_strand_id
1 'polypeptide(L)'
;MFFEDDWLGRLCAAGQVAPAEAARRLPDQLWAESWVHATRSAGAKQQQHRASRVRYLAVHAVRHHPEAFGLDRTRARPWLRAYEACLHEHLEPNDAAGAEPHRAPELLSTPTLWSAWDRHFGGSSVSLPAAQPETIAGEWGSDELCRRQVARTVLGQTFRLTDTLLHLYFADLHGGQDPARLADGFTDWLSSDDISAVDLRRESEQWMRHLRLILDSSLESAGKGWRQLARQETWPQLFSPAPVLGVTGGSGAHRKATRQFRTPSLPRVIVCTDTLKEGVDLHTFCDRVLHYGVAWTSGDLEQRVGRVDRYFSQIERRLIDEGEPPQVQLQVGYPHVVASLERSQVDRVIQRQRRAEQLMDSPLAGAVHESKELVVGSTVGSTETGHLDPYDEHEFPAQPRGLVAISRDQARKIADHYEAWYLRLLAELEGGGWRVSPDDRRPVSELTLHGGHQQHDLAWSLDADLNRYFLTLSAPPWPDEAGLTGARWRRRRRRQLETESFVRLLVPGPGEDPRDFAIEGLVACLRGAVPEPHANASAAWGPGLARAAGQAPQWLSPNEAEVSLEIGPRRQRVTVYAYQQGLRILGRVARLCDLDPRPQWGSTQIEGNRLREWTREETRKLGLGYLDLHPRDGLVFGVFLLHGELDDDVKAKLVRYVGRRADAWEAALTGDDRW
;
A
#
# COMPACT_ATOMS: atom_id res chain seq x y z
N MET A 1 24.41 -1.86 -10.22
CA MET A 1 25.48 -2.64 -9.57
C MET A 1 25.05 -3.17 -8.21
N PHE A 2 24.44 -2.36 -7.32
CA PHE A 2 24.11 -2.79 -5.95
C PHE A 2 23.43 -4.17 -5.82
N PHE A 3 22.37 -4.46 -6.59
CA PHE A 3 21.67 -5.77 -6.57
C PHE A 3 22.24 -6.83 -7.54
N GLU A 4 23.35 -6.54 -8.23
CA GLU A 4 24.02 -7.56 -9.05
C GLU A 4 24.80 -8.54 -8.19
N ASP A 5 24.97 -9.77 -8.67
CA ASP A 5 25.90 -10.69 -8.02
C ASP A 5 27.34 -10.25 -8.25
N ASP A 6 28.22 -10.64 -7.33
CA ASP A 6 29.65 -10.39 -7.44
C ASP A 6 30.31 -11.46 -8.32
N TRP A 7 29.91 -11.53 -9.59
CA TRP A 7 30.30 -12.59 -10.52
C TRP A 7 31.82 -12.76 -10.67
N LEU A 8 32.53 -11.63 -10.76
CA LEU A 8 33.97 -11.63 -10.96
C LEU A 8 34.74 -11.81 -9.64
N GLY A 9 34.30 -11.17 -8.56
CA GLY A 9 34.90 -11.35 -7.23
C GLY A 9 34.73 -12.78 -6.72
N ARG A 10 33.59 -13.42 -6.99
CA ARG A 10 33.35 -14.83 -6.66
C ARG A 10 34.22 -15.80 -7.47
N LEU A 11 34.50 -15.51 -8.75
CA LEU A 11 35.49 -16.28 -9.53
C LEU A 11 36.91 -16.14 -8.95
N CYS A 12 37.29 -14.92 -8.55
CA CYS A 12 38.57 -14.64 -7.88
C CYS A 12 38.69 -15.45 -6.59
N ALA A 13 37.65 -15.46 -5.75
CA ALA A 13 37.59 -16.25 -4.53
C ALA A 13 37.69 -17.75 -4.81
N ALA A 14 36.97 -18.26 -5.81
CA ALA A 14 36.98 -19.67 -6.18
C ALA A 14 38.38 -20.17 -6.55
N GLY A 15 39.15 -19.39 -7.30
CA GLY A 15 40.52 -19.75 -7.67
C GLY A 15 41.60 -19.17 -6.76
N GLN A 16 41.23 -18.54 -5.64
CA GLN A 16 42.12 -17.95 -4.63
C GLN A 16 43.12 -16.93 -5.23
N VAL A 17 42.64 -16.13 -6.19
CA VAL A 17 43.42 -15.07 -6.83
C VAL A 17 42.87 -13.71 -6.39
N ALA A 18 43.75 -12.77 -6.03
CA ALA A 18 43.32 -11.42 -5.67
C ALA A 18 42.68 -10.69 -6.88
N PRO A 19 41.59 -9.91 -6.71
CA PRO A 19 40.92 -9.20 -7.81
C PRO A 19 41.85 -8.35 -8.68
N ALA A 20 42.80 -7.64 -8.07
CA ALA A 20 43.78 -6.83 -8.80
C ALA A 20 44.71 -7.68 -9.67
N GLU A 21 45.06 -8.89 -9.21
CA GLU A 21 45.89 -9.82 -9.97
C GLU A 21 45.12 -10.44 -11.13
N ALA A 22 43.88 -10.88 -10.90
CA ALA A 22 43.01 -11.37 -11.96
C ALA A 22 42.80 -10.31 -13.05
N ALA A 23 42.56 -9.04 -12.67
CA ALA A 23 42.39 -7.95 -13.62
C ALA A 23 43.63 -7.69 -14.49
N ARG A 24 44.85 -7.90 -13.95
CA ARG A 24 46.10 -7.80 -14.72
C ARG A 24 46.25 -8.92 -15.74
N ARG A 25 45.82 -10.13 -15.39
CA ARG A 25 45.91 -11.33 -16.23
C ARG A 25 44.91 -11.33 -17.39
N LEU A 26 43.80 -10.60 -17.29
CA LEU A 26 42.83 -10.49 -18.38
C LEU A 26 43.41 -9.71 -19.58
N PRO A 27 43.25 -10.22 -20.81
CA PRO A 27 43.81 -9.59 -22.01
C PRO A 27 43.08 -8.29 -22.37
N ASP A 28 43.82 -7.37 -22.99
CA ASP A 28 43.31 -6.07 -23.44
C ASP A 28 42.15 -6.20 -24.43
N GLN A 29 42.18 -7.23 -25.28
CA GLN A 29 41.10 -7.53 -26.21
C GLN A 29 39.77 -7.74 -25.48
N LEU A 30 39.76 -8.57 -24.43
CA LEU A 30 38.54 -8.85 -23.67
C LEU A 30 38.01 -7.60 -22.94
N TRP A 31 38.92 -6.75 -22.45
CA TRP A 31 38.56 -5.46 -21.87
C TRP A 31 37.87 -4.54 -22.90
N ALA A 32 38.39 -4.48 -24.13
CA ALA A 32 37.81 -3.73 -25.24
C ALA A 32 36.44 -4.28 -25.66
N GLU A 33 36.33 -5.60 -25.86
CA GLU A 33 35.07 -6.29 -26.19
C GLU A 33 33.97 -5.99 -25.16
N SER A 34 34.31 -6.07 -23.87
CA SER A 34 33.37 -5.76 -22.79
C SER A 34 32.90 -4.30 -22.81
N TRP A 35 33.78 -3.38 -23.19
CA TRP A 35 33.47 -1.96 -23.27
C TRP A 35 32.49 -1.69 -24.42
N VAL A 36 32.78 -2.23 -25.60
CA VAL A 36 31.90 -2.11 -26.78
C VAL A 36 30.53 -2.73 -26.48
N HIS A 37 30.50 -3.94 -25.88
CA HIS A 37 29.24 -4.62 -25.50
C HIS A 37 28.37 -3.81 -24.55
N ALA A 38 28.98 -3.14 -23.58
CA ALA A 38 28.26 -2.40 -22.54
C ALA A 38 27.90 -0.97 -22.93
N THR A 39 28.38 -0.48 -24.09
CA THR A 39 28.17 0.91 -24.51
C THR A 39 26.96 1.00 -25.42
N ARG A 40 25.98 1.83 -25.03
CA ARG A 40 24.87 2.21 -25.91
C ARG A 40 25.04 3.65 -26.35
N SER A 41 24.92 3.89 -27.65
CA SER A 41 25.03 5.21 -28.26
C SER A 41 23.66 5.70 -28.71
N ALA A 42 23.24 6.87 -28.22
CA ALA A 42 22.02 7.55 -28.68
C ALA A 42 22.39 8.98 -29.10
N GLY A 43 22.61 9.19 -30.40
CA GLY A 43 23.16 10.44 -30.92
C GLY A 43 24.58 10.68 -30.39
N ALA A 44 24.84 11.89 -29.89
CA ALA A 44 26.15 12.27 -29.34
C ALA A 44 26.41 11.78 -27.90
N LYS A 45 25.43 11.15 -27.23
CA LYS A 45 25.58 10.64 -25.87
C LYS A 45 25.90 9.15 -25.88
N GLN A 46 27.03 8.80 -25.30
CA GLN A 46 27.38 7.42 -24.97
C GLN A 46 27.07 7.16 -23.50
N GLN A 47 26.35 6.07 -23.24
CA GLN A 47 26.07 5.60 -21.89
C GLN A 47 26.60 4.19 -21.72
N GLN A 48 27.44 4.00 -20.70
CA GLN A 48 27.97 2.68 -20.35
C GLN A 48 27.09 2.00 -19.29
N HIS A 49 26.69 0.76 -19.57
CA HIS A 49 25.95 -0.10 -18.64
C HIS A 49 26.91 -1.02 -17.87
N ARG A 50 27.41 -0.57 -16.71
CA ARG A 50 28.40 -1.32 -15.90
C ARG A 50 27.99 -2.77 -15.58
N ALA A 51 26.71 -3.03 -15.32
CA ALA A 51 26.21 -4.39 -15.06
C ALA A 51 26.38 -5.31 -16.27
N SER A 52 26.01 -4.84 -17.47
CA SER A 52 26.21 -5.58 -18.72
C SER A 52 27.69 -5.83 -18.99
N ARG A 53 28.57 -4.87 -18.65
CA ARG A 53 30.03 -5.03 -18.76
C ARG A 53 30.57 -6.15 -17.87
N VAL A 54 30.17 -6.15 -16.59
CA VAL A 54 30.58 -7.18 -15.61
C VAL A 54 30.10 -8.57 -16.04
N ARG A 55 28.85 -8.68 -16.47
CA ARG A 55 28.27 -9.95 -16.94
C ARG A 55 28.99 -10.48 -18.17
N TYR A 56 29.28 -9.61 -19.14
CA TYR A 56 30.08 -9.96 -20.33
C TYR A 56 31.47 -10.47 -19.95
N LEU A 57 32.19 -9.72 -19.12
CA LEU A 57 33.51 -10.12 -18.61
C LEU A 57 33.42 -11.47 -17.89
N ALA A 58 32.42 -11.70 -17.05
CA ALA A 58 32.28 -12.95 -16.31
C ALA A 58 32.13 -14.17 -17.24
N VAL A 59 31.28 -14.08 -18.26
CA VAL A 59 31.05 -15.15 -19.25
C VAL A 59 32.32 -15.41 -20.06
N HIS A 60 32.87 -14.38 -20.70
CA HIS A 60 33.96 -14.56 -21.64
C HIS A 60 35.30 -14.82 -20.95
N ALA A 61 35.53 -14.27 -19.76
CA ALA A 61 36.72 -14.58 -18.99
C ALA A 61 36.71 -16.02 -18.49
N VAL A 62 35.59 -16.56 -18.00
CA VAL A 62 35.55 -17.98 -17.58
C VAL A 62 35.61 -18.94 -18.78
N ARG A 63 35.08 -18.53 -19.93
CA ARG A 63 35.06 -19.33 -21.18
C ARG A 63 36.44 -19.41 -21.83
N HIS A 64 37.17 -18.30 -21.89
CA HIS A 64 38.41 -18.19 -22.68
C HIS A 64 39.67 -18.07 -21.81
N HIS A 65 39.55 -17.51 -20.61
CA HIS A 65 40.68 -17.18 -19.73
C HIS A 65 40.47 -17.61 -18.27
N PRO A 66 40.03 -18.86 -17.97
CA PRO A 66 39.84 -19.32 -16.59
C PRO A 66 41.14 -19.25 -15.76
N GLU A 67 42.30 -19.35 -16.40
CA GLU A 67 43.62 -19.22 -15.78
C GLU A 67 43.86 -17.83 -15.15
N ALA A 68 43.19 -16.79 -15.66
CA ALA A 68 43.26 -15.44 -15.07
C ALA A 68 42.75 -15.44 -13.62
N PHE A 69 41.83 -16.34 -13.29
CA PHE A 69 41.28 -16.50 -11.94
C PHE A 69 41.94 -17.63 -11.15
N GLY A 70 42.95 -18.33 -11.69
CA GLY A 70 43.55 -19.50 -11.02
C GLY A 70 42.71 -20.78 -11.12
N LEU A 71 41.79 -20.84 -12.08
CA LEU A 71 40.95 -22.00 -12.34
C LEU A 71 41.49 -22.80 -13.54
N ASP A 72 41.54 -24.12 -13.40
CA ASP A 72 41.69 -25.01 -14.56
C ASP A 72 40.34 -25.22 -15.28
N ARG A 73 40.36 -25.86 -16.45
CA ARG A 73 39.13 -26.11 -17.23
C ARG A 73 38.10 -26.96 -16.50
N THR A 74 38.53 -27.86 -15.61
CA THR A 74 37.63 -28.73 -14.85
C THR A 74 36.91 -27.95 -13.76
N ARG A 75 37.63 -27.10 -13.02
CA ARG A 75 37.09 -26.22 -11.97
C ARG A 75 36.30 -25.05 -12.55
N ALA A 76 36.60 -24.60 -13.77
CA ALA A 76 35.84 -23.57 -14.47
C ALA A 76 34.53 -24.08 -15.09
N ARG A 77 34.42 -25.39 -15.36
CA ARG A 77 33.26 -25.99 -16.05
C ARG A 77 31.89 -25.73 -15.36
N PRO A 78 31.75 -25.84 -14.02
CA PRO A 78 30.48 -25.58 -13.35
C PRO A 78 30.07 -24.10 -13.48
N TRP A 79 31.04 -23.19 -13.39
CA TRP A 79 30.86 -21.75 -13.58
C TRP A 79 30.42 -21.41 -14.99
N LEU A 80 31.12 -21.96 -16.00
CA LEU A 80 30.76 -21.77 -17.40
C LEU A 80 29.31 -22.24 -17.67
N ARG A 81 28.95 -23.45 -17.25
CA ARG A 81 27.60 -23.99 -17.42
C ARG A 81 26.53 -23.13 -16.73
N ALA A 82 26.82 -22.62 -15.54
CA ALA A 82 25.91 -21.75 -14.82
C ALA A 82 25.78 -20.38 -15.50
N TYR A 83 26.89 -19.77 -15.93
CA TYR A 83 26.91 -18.47 -16.59
C TYR A 83 26.21 -18.51 -17.95
N GLU A 84 26.31 -19.62 -18.69
CA GLU A 84 25.54 -19.83 -19.92
C GLU A 84 24.01 -19.84 -19.70
N ALA A 85 23.56 -20.18 -18.50
CA ALA A 85 22.16 -20.07 -18.11
C ALA A 85 21.83 -18.69 -17.53
N CYS A 86 22.57 -18.24 -16.52
CA CYS A 86 22.30 -17.01 -15.76
C CYS A 86 22.53 -15.74 -16.59
N LEU A 87 23.51 -15.75 -17.48
CA LEU A 87 23.99 -14.59 -18.25
C LEU A 87 23.82 -14.82 -19.76
N HIS A 88 22.77 -15.54 -20.15
CA HIS A 88 22.52 -16.00 -21.51
C HIS A 88 22.44 -14.86 -22.56
N GLU A 89 22.11 -13.62 -22.15
CA GLU A 89 22.10 -12.43 -23.03
C GLU A 89 23.51 -11.92 -23.40
N HIS A 90 24.56 -12.47 -22.77
CA HIS A 90 25.95 -12.01 -22.88
C HIS A 90 26.87 -13.08 -23.49
N LEU A 91 26.31 -14.03 -24.24
CA LEU A 91 27.06 -15.16 -24.81
C LEU A 91 27.75 -14.85 -26.14
N GLU A 92 27.18 -13.92 -26.90
CA GLU A 92 27.65 -13.56 -28.23
C GLU A 92 28.91 -12.68 -28.10
N PRO A 93 30.02 -13.06 -28.76
CA PRO A 93 31.20 -12.22 -28.78
C PRO A 93 30.91 -10.92 -29.54
N ASN A 94 31.59 -9.84 -29.17
CA ASN A 94 31.47 -8.57 -29.85
C ASN A 94 32.76 -8.27 -30.59
N ASP A 95 32.67 -7.68 -31.78
CA ASP A 95 33.87 -7.26 -32.50
C ASP A 95 34.38 -5.93 -31.93
N ALA A 96 35.61 -5.95 -31.44
CA ALA A 96 36.29 -4.79 -30.87
C ALA A 96 37.62 -4.52 -31.56
N ALA A 97 37.77 -4.93 -32.83
CA ALA A 97 38.97 -4.67 -33.62
C ALA A 97 39.32 -3.17 -33.61
N GLY A 98 40.48 -2.82 -33.03
CA GLY A 98 40.98 -1.45 -32.93
C GLY A 98 40.34 -0.58 -31.85
N ALA A 99 39.46 -1.13 -30.99
CA ALA A 99 38.90 -0.40 -29.85
C ALA A 99 39.89 -0.33 -28.69
N GLU A 100 39.85 0.77 -27.92
CA GLU A 100 40.66 0.89 -26.70
C GLU A 100 40.17 -0.09 -25.61
N PRO A 101 41.06 -0.67 -24.80
CA PRO A 101 40.68 -1.62 -23.75
C PRO A 101 39.79 -1.02 -22.66
N HIS A 102 39.93 0.27 -22.35
CA HIS A 102 39.22 0.95 -21.26
C HIS A 102 39.24 0.16 -19.94
N ARG A 103 40.42 -0.35 -19.53
CA ARG A 103 40.56 -1.21 -18.34
C ARG A 103 39.86 -0.60 -17.11
N ALA A 104 39.09 -1.42 -16.42
CA ALA A 104 38.34 -1.03 -15.22
C ALA A 104 38.51 -2.12 -14.13
N PRO A 105 39.72 -2.27 -13.55
CA PRO A 105 40.02 -3.33 -12.59
C PRO A 105 39.12 -3.30 -11.36
N GLU A 106 38.58 -2.14 -11.00
CA GLU A 106 37.64 -1.96 -9.89
C GLU A 106 36.32 -2.74 -10.07
N LEU A 107 36.00 -3.19 -11.30
CA LEU A 107 34.83 -4.04 -11.55
C LEU A 107 34.94 -5.43 -10.90
N LEU A 108 36.15 -5.90 -10.59
CA LEU A 108 36.38 -7.19 -9.92
C LEU A 108 36.29 -7.09 -8.38
N SER A 109 36.23 -5.87 -7.85
CA SER A 109 36.16 -5.60 -6.40
C SER A 109 35.02 -4.67 -6.03
N THR A 110 34.08 -4.43 -6.94
CA THR A 110 32.92 -3.55 -6.69
C THR A 110 31.99 -4.25 -5.69
N PRO A 111 31.74 -3.68 -4.50
CA PRO A 111 30.86 -4.29 -3.53
C PRO A 111 29.41 -4.30 -4.02
N THR A 112 28.72 -5.39 -3.71
CA THR A 112 27.30 -5.58 -3.98
C THR A 112 26.60 -5.98 -2.70
N LEU A 113 25.27 -5.88 -2.68
CA LEU A 113 24.48 -6.40 -1.57
C LEU A 113 24.82 -7.88 -1.30
N TRP A 114 24.96 -8.68 -2.37
CA TRP A 114 25.16 -10.12 -2.24
C TRP A 114 26.57 -10.51 -1.80
N SER A 115 27.60 -9.70 -2.11
CA SER A 115 28.93 -9.93 -1.54
C SER A 115 29.01 -9.55 -0.06
N ALA A 116 28.30 -8.50 0.38
CA ALA A 116 28.13 -8.21 1.80
C ALA A 116 27.29 -9.28 2.52
N TRP A 117 26.24 -9.78 1.85
CA TRP A 117 25.38 -10.86 2.34
C TRP A 117 26.16 -12.14 2.58
N ASP A 118 26.99 -12.58 1.63
CA ASP A 118 27.80 -13.78 1.79
C ASP A 118 28.79 -13.65 2.96
N ARG A 119 29.36 -12.46 3.20
CA ARG A 119 30.25 -12.20 4.34
C ARG A 119 29.54 -12.30 5.69
N HIS A 120 28.34 -11.73 5.81
CA HIS A 120 27.61 -11.68 7.08
C HIS A 120 26.82 -12.95 7.38
N PHE A 121 26.23 -13.54 6.35
CA PHE A 121 25.27 -14.64 6.48
C PHE A 121 25.77 -15.96 5.92
N GLY A 122 27.02 -16.05 5.44
CA GLY A 122 27.60 -17.29 4.97
C GLY A 122 27.56 -18.38 6.04
N GLY A 123 26.84 -19.47 5.77
CA GLY A 123 26.67 -20.58 6.72
C GLY A 123 25.56 -20.41 7.76
N SER A 124 24.75 -19.36 7.66
CA SER A 124 23.52 -19.17 8.46
C SER A 124 22.26 -19.75 7.78
N SER A 125 21.10 -19.66 8.45
CA SER A 125 19.80 -20.07 7.88
C SER A 125 19.36 -19.23 6.67
N VAL A 126 19.88 -18.00 6.52
CA VAL A 126 19.63 -17.11 5.38
C VAL A 126 20.78 -17.13 4.35
N SER A 127 21.69 -18.10 4.45
CA SER A 127 22.80 -18.26 3.50
C SER A 127 22.26 -18.51 2.08
N LEU A 128 22.80 -17.76 1.11
CA LEU A 128 22.52 -18.03 -0.29
C LEU A 128 23.11 -19.38 -0.72
N PRO A 129 22.49 -20.05 -1.71
CA PRO A 129 23.10 -21.19 -2.39
C PRO A 129 24.50 -20.82 -2.89
N ALA A 130 25.41 -21.79 -2.85
CA ALA A 130 26.81 -21.60 -3.22
C ALA A 130 27.52 -20.43 -2.50
N ALA A 131 27.14 -20.03 -1.27
CA ALA A 131 27.73 -18.86 -0.59
C ALA A 131 29.27 -18.88 -0.54
N GLN A 132 29.89 -20.06 -0.43
CA GLN A 132 31.35 -20.27 -0.46
C GLN A 132 31.85 -20.69 -1.87
N PRO A 133 32.38 -19.78 -2.69
CA PRO A 133 32.78 -20.04 -4.08
C PRO A 133 33.84 -21.15 -4.25
N GLU A 134 34.72 -21.31 -3.27
CA GLU A 134 35.82 -22.28 -3.25
C GLU A 134 35.35 -23.74 -3.20
N THR A 135 34.13 -23.97 -2.71
CA THR A 135 33.52 -25.32 -2.61
C THR A 135 32.87 -25.77 -3.92
N ILE A 136 32.76 -24.89 -4.92
CA ILE A 136 32.03 -25.14 -6.15
C ILE A 136 32.85 -26.07 -7.06
N ALA A 137 32.40 -27.32 -7.14
CA ALA A 137 33.02 -28.36 -7.97
C ALA A 137 31.98 -29.33 -8.54
N GLY A 138 32.39 -30.09 -9.57
CA GLY A 138 31.59 -31.16 -10.15
C GLY A 138 30.32 -30.70 -10.87
N GLU A 139 29.47 -31.64 -11.28
CA GLU A 139 28.25 -31.33 -12.04
C GLU A 139 27.18 -30.60 -11.23
N TRP A 140 27.18 -30.79 -9.91
CA TRP A 140 26.22 -30.20 -8.99
C TRP A 140 26.53 -28.72 -8.70
N GLY A 141 27.80 -28.32 -8.84
CA GLY A 141 28.21 -26.92 -8.64
C GLY A 141 27.54 -25.95 -9.62
N SER A 142 27.19 -26.38 -10.83
CA SER A 142 26.47 -25.50 -11.77
C SER A 142 25.03 -25.24 -11.32
N ASP A 143 24.39 -26.25 -10.73
CA ASP A 143 22.99 -26.15 -10.32
C ASP A 143 22.85 -25.31 -9.05
N GLU A 144 23.82 -25.38 -8.13
CA GLU A 144 23.90 -24.49 -6.97
C GLU A 144 24.12 -23.02 -7.38
N LEU A 145 24.97 -22.75 -8.38
CA LEU A 145 25.12 -21.41 -8.94
C LEU A 145 23.82 -20.90 -9.63
N CYS A 146 23.10 -21.76 -10.34
CA CYS A 146 21.80 -21.40 -10.90
C CYS A 146 20.74 -21.18 -9.82
N ARG A 147 20.76 -22.00 -8.75
CA ARG A 147 19.88 -21.82 -7.59
C ARG A 147 20.16 -20.49 -6.89
N ARG A 148 21.43 -20.10 -6.75
CA ARG A 148 21.85 -18.79 -6.25
C ARG A 148 21.29 -17.66 -7.09
N GLN A 149 21.42 -17.75 -8.41
CA GLN A 149 20.86 -16.77 -9.35
C GLN A 149 19.36 -16.58 -9.13
N VAL A 150 18.61 -17.67 -8.98
CA VAL A 150 17.17 -17.58 -8.72
C VAL A 150 16.88 -16.96 -7.37
N ALA A 151 17.55 -17.43 -6.31
CA ALA A 151 17.40 -16.96 -4.94
C ALA A 151 17.63 -15.43 -4.83
N ARG A 152 18.77 -14.94 -5.33
CA ARG A 152 19.11 -13.51 -5.30
C ARG A 152 18.14 -12.67 -6.12
N THR A 153 17.62 -13.22 -7.23
CA THR A 153 16.71 -12.49 -8.11
C THR A 153 15.36 -12.29 -7.44
N VAL A 154 14.83 -13.34 -6.83
CA VAL A 154 13.58 -13.30 -6.06
C VAL A 154 13.73 -12.37 -4.85
N LEU A 155 14.74 -12.59 -3.99
CA LEU A 155 14.96 -11.74 -2.82
C LEU A 155 15.19 -10.28 -3.21
N GLY A 156 16.06 -10.03 -4.19
CA GLY A 156 16.33 -8.67 -4.66
C GLY A 156 15.08 -8.00 -5.22
N GLN A 157 14.21 -8.74 -5.91
CA GLN A 157 12.94 -8.19 -6.37
C GLN A 157 11.99 -7.90 -5.20
N THR A 158 11.89 -8.80 -4.23
CA THR A 158 11.10 -8.59 -3.01
C THR A 158 11.57 -7.35 -2.24
N PHE A 159 12.87 -7.20 -2.02
CA PHE A 159 13.43 -6.03 -1.34
C PHE A 159 13.15 -4.71 -2.07
N ARG A 160 13.07 -4.73 -3.40
CA ARG A 160 12.74 -3.55 -4.21
C ARG A 160 11.25 -3.22 -4.26
N LEU A 161 10.38 -4.13 -3.85
CA LEU A 161 8.93 -3.97 -3.97
C LEU A 161 8.23 -3.82 -2.62
N THR A 162 8.95 -3.98 -1.52
CA THR A 162 8.45 -3.93 -0.15
C THR A 162 9.00 -2.71 0.59
N ASP A 163 8.56 -2.54 1.84
CA ASP A 163 9.08 -1.60 2.82
C ASP A 163 10.59 -1.75 3.11
N THR A 164 11.21 -2.87 2.70
CA THR A 164 12.67 -3.04 2.67
C THR A 164 13.40 -1.87 1.99
N LEU A 165 12.79 -1.22 0.99
CA LEU A 165 13.37 -0.03 0.36
C LEU A 165 13.58 1.14 1.34
N LEU A 166 12.70 1.29 2.33
CA LEU A 166 12.85 2.32 3.37
C LEU A 166 14.05 1.99 4.26
N HIS A 167 14.23 0.71 4.62
CA HIS A 167 15.39 0.28 5.40
C HIS A 167 16.70 0.47 4.63
N LEU A 168 16.72 0.16 3.33
CA LEU A 168 17.85 0.46 2.45
C LEU A 168 18.13 1.96 2.35
N TYR A 169 17.08 2.80 2.29
CA TYR A 169 17.23 4.25 2.28
C TYR A 169 17.85 4.77 3.58
N PHE A 170 17.41 4.27 4.74
CA PHE A 170 18.01 4.66 6.02
C PHE A 170 19.44 4.16 6.17
N ALA A 171 19.75 2.96 5.69
CA ALA A 171 21.13 2.47 5.62
C ALA A 171 22.01 3.37 4.73
N ASP A 172 21.48 3.88 3.62
CA ASP A 172 22.20 4.79 2.71
C ASP A 172 22.51 6.15 3.36
N LEU A 173 21.55 6.68 4.13
CA LEU A 173 21.73 7.93 4.89
C LEU A 173 22.86 7.81 5.91
N HIS A 174 22.97 6.68 6.61
CA HIS A 174 24.06 6.43 7.55
C HIS A 174 25.39 6.11 6.84
N GLY A 175 25.31 5.43 5.69
CA GLY A 175 26.46 5.06 4.87
C GLY A 175 27.07 6.20 4.05
N GLY A 176 26.42 7.36 3.98
CA GLY A 176 26.92 8.55 3.26
C GLY A 176 26.97 8.37 1.74
N GLN A 177 26.03 7.63 1.15
CA GLN A 177 25.95 7.33 -0.29
C GLN A 177 27.11 6.52 -0.87
N ASP A 178 27.92 5.87 -0.03
CA ASP A 178 28.91 4.88 -0.48
C ASP A 178 28.23 3.51 -0.62
N PRO A 179 28.17 2.91 -1.84
CA PRO A 179 27.55 1.61 -2.05
C PRO A 179 28.13 0.48 -1.19
N ALA A 180 29.42 0.56 -0.83
CA ALA A 180 30.06 -0.40 0.07
C ALA A 180 29.46 -0.30 1.47
N ARG A 181 29.44 0.92 2.02
CA ARG A 181 28.88 1.22 3.34
C ARG A 181 27.37 1.00 3.39
N LEU A 182 26.66 1.22 2.29
CA LEU A 182 25.24 0.88 2.18
C LEU A 182 25.04 -0.64 2.29
N ALA A 183 25.82 -1.43 1.55
CA ALA A 183 25.69 -2.89 1.56
C ALA A 183 26.01 -3.44 2.96
N ASP A 184 27.16 -3.07 3.52
CA ASP A 184 27.60 -3.51 4.84
C ASP A 184 26.65 -3.00 5.94
N GLY A 185 26.29 -1.71 5.92
CA GLY A 185 25.38 -1.12 6.90
C GLY A 185 23.97 -1.71 6.86
N PHE A 186 23.47 -2.09 5.68
CA PHE A 186 22.21 -2.81 5.56
C PHE A 186 22.31 -4.24 6.12
N THR A 187 23.40 -4.97 5.85
CA THR A 187 23.58 -6.32 6.39
C THR A 187 23.87 -6.33 7.89
N ASP A 188 24.53 -5.30 8.41
CA ASP A 188 24.74 -5.07 9.85
C ASP A 188 23.40 -4.84 10.55
N TRP A 189 22.59 -3.90 10.04
CA TRP A 189 21.24 -3.69 10.55
C TRP A 189 20.40 -4.95 10.44
N LEU A 190 20.46 -5.64 9.29
CA LEU A 190 19.74 -6.89 9.09
C LEU A 190 20.24 -8.00 10.02
N SER A 191 21.39 -7.87 10.69
CA SER A 191 21.88 -8.83 11.70
C SER A 191 21.48 -8.45 13.13
N SER A 192 20.92 -7.25 13.34
CA SER A 192 20.55 -6.73 14.67
C SER A 192 19.25 -7.32 15.23
N ASP A 193 18.97 -7.05 16.50
CA ASP A 193 17.72 -7.45 17.17
C ASP A 193 16.54 -6.50 16.92
N ASP A 194 16.69 -5.56 15.98
CA ASP A 194 15.58 -4.71 15.53
C ASP A 194 14.42 -5.56 15.00
N ILE A 195 13.19 -5.22 15.38
CA ILE A 195 12.01 -6.04 15.06
C ILE A 195 11.78 -6.17 13.55
N SER A 196 12.02 -5.10 12.79
CA SER A 196 11.90 -5.13 11.33
C SER A 196 13.04 -5.93 10.69
N ALA A 197 14.25 -5.87 11.27
CA ALA A 197 15.35 -6.73 10.84
C ALA A 197 15.07 -8.21 11.10
N VAL A 198 14.55 -8.57 12.28
CA VAL A 198 14.15 -9.94 12.65
C VAL A 198 13.08 -10.47 11.68
N ASP A 199 12.05 -9.67 11.40
CA ASP A 199 10.98 -10.03 10.47
C ASP A 199 11.51 -10.26 9.05
N LEU A 200 12.35 -9.35 8.55
CA LEU A 200 12.93 -9.46 7.21
C LEU A 200 13.92 -10.63 7.09
N ARG A 201 14.70 -10.91 8.14
CA ARG A 201 15.54 -12.12 8.21
C ARG A 201 14.68 -13.37 8.14
N ARG A 202 13.59 -13.44 8.92
CA ARG A 202 12.65 -14.57 8.92
C ARG A 202 12.01 -14.76 7.54
N GLU A 203 11.58 -13.69 6.90
CA GLU A 203 11.04 -13.74 5.52
C GLU A 203 12.09 -14.27 4.53
N SER A 204 13.34 -13.77 4.63
CA SER A 204 14.44 -14.21 3.78
C SER A 204 14.79 -15.70 4.00
N GLU A 205 14.75 -16.17 5.25
CA GLU A 205 14.96 -17.56 5.61
C GLU A 205 13.88 -18.45 4.99
N GLN A 206 12.61 -18.06 5.09
CA GLN A 206 11.50 -18.79 4.49
C GLN A 206 11.62 -18.86 2.97
N TRP A 207 12.07 -17.79 2.32
CA TRP A 207 12.40 -17.79 0.90
C TRP A 207 13.51 -18.80 0.57
N MET A 208 14.59 -18.84 1.33
CA MET A 208 15.72 -19.76 1.07
C MET A 208 15.35 -21.22 1.33
N ARG A 209 14.74 -21.49 2.49
CA ARG A 209 14.36 -22.83 2.95
C ARG A 209 13.33 -23.48 2.02
N HIS A 210 12.36 -22.71 1.56
CA HIS A 210 11.26 -23.22 0.75
C HIS A 210 11.29 -22.75 -0.71
N LEU A 211 12.46 -22.32 -1.21
CA LEU A 211 12.61 -21.75 -2.55
C LEU A 211 11.95 -22.62 -3.62
N ARG A 212 12.27 -23.92 -3.65
CA ARG A 212 11.73 -24.83 -4.67
C ARG A 212 10.21 -24.95 -4.59
N LEU A 213 9.66 -25.10 -3.38
CA LEU A 213 8.23 -25.19 -3.13
C LEU A 213 7.51 -23.94 -3.63
N ILE A 214 8.02 -22.74 -3.29
CA ILE A 214 7.41 -21.47 -3.67
C ILE A 214 7.43 -21.28 -5.19
N LEU A 215 8.56 -21.59 -5.84
CA LEU A 215 8.66 -21.46 -7.29
C LEU A 215 7.64 -22.36 -8.01
N ASP A 216 7.53 -23.62 -7.57
CA ASP A 216 6.65 -24.60 -8.20
C ASP A 216 5.17 -24.30 -7.94
N SER A 217 4.80 -23.93 -6.72
CA SER A 217 3.40 -23.71 -6.31
C SER A 217 2.87 -22.31 -6.65
N SER A 218 3.71 -21.27 -6.55
CA SER A 218 3.27 -19.87 -6.61
C SER A 218 3.77 -19.15 -7.87
N LEU A 219 4.92 -19.51 -8.43
CA LEU A 219 5.57 -18.80 -9.55
C LEU A 219 5.63 -19.62 -10.86
N GLU A 220 4.70 -20.57 -11.06
CA GLU A 220 4.54 -21.33 -12.33
C GLU A 220 5.86 -21.95 -12.85
N SER A 221 6.64 -22.51 -11.93
CA SER A 221 7.95 -23.10 -12.24
C SER A 221 7.98 -24.62 -12.19
N ALA A 222 6.85 -25.27 -11.90
CA ALA A 222 6.73 -26.72 -11.83
C ALA A 222 7.30 -27.40 -13.09
N GLY A 223 8.11 -28.44 -12.87
CA GLY A 223 8.78 -29.20 -13.94
C GLY A 223 10.00 -28.53 -14.58
N LYS A 224 10.31 -27.26 -14.26
CA LYS A 224 11.51 -26.58 -14.79
C LYS A 224 12.74 -26.88 -13.93
N GLY A 225 13.89 -27.11 -14.57
CA GLY A 225 15.18 -27.26 -13.90
C GLY A 225 15.82 -25.91 -13.53
N TRP A 226 16.79 -25.91 -12.59
CA TRP A 226 17.41 -24.67 -12.09
C TRP A 226 18.01 -23.80 -13.18
N ARG A 227 18.66 -24.38 -14.20
CA ARG A 227 19.23 -23.64 -15.33
C ARG A 227 18.18 -22.87 -16.13
N GLN A 228 16.99 -23.46 -16.35
CA GLN A 228 15.90 -22.77 -17.04
C GLN A 228 15.34 -21.64 -16.19
N LEU A 229 15.26 -21.82 -14.87
CA LEU A 229 14.79 -20.79 -13.94
C LEU A 229 15.78 -19.65 -13.79
N ALA A 230 17.08 -19.93 -13.82
CA ALA A 230 18.15 -18.94 -13.70
C ALA A 230 18.16 -17.90 -14.85
N ARG A 231 17.55 -18.22 -15.99
CA ARG A 231 17.37 -17.30 -17.12
C ARG A 231 16.37 -16.17 -16.84
N GLN A 232 15.50 -16.34 -15.84
CA GLN A 232 14.50 -15.33 -15.48
C GLN A 232 15.15 -14.24 -14.64
N GLU A 233 15.16 -13.01 -15.16
CA GLU A 233 15.67 -11.83 -14.42
C GLU A 233 14.60 -11.14 -13.55
N THR A 234 13.32 -11.42 -13.85
CA THR A 234 12.19 -10.87 -13.12
C THR A 234 11.09 -11.91 -12.98
N TRP A 235 10.31 -11.78 -11.92
CA TRP A 235 9.18 -12.64 -11.60
C TRP A 235 7.91 -11.81 -11.61
N PRO A 236 7.19 -11.75 -12.75
CA PRO A 236 6.04 -10.84 -12.92
C PRO A 236 4.93 -11.03 -11.88
N GLN A 237 4.80 -12.24 -11.35
CA GLN A 237 3.85 -12.62 -10.32
C GLN A 237 4.06 -11.84 -9.02
N LEU A 238 5.28 -11.35 -8.74
CA LEU A 238 5.62 -10.61 -7.51
C LEU A 238 5.44 -9.08 -7.63
N PHE A 239 5.14 -8.53 -8.81
CA PHE A 239 4.99 -7.08 -8.97
C PHE A 239 3.78 -6.51 -8.24
N SER A 240 3.82 -5.21 -7.91
CA SER A 240 2.72 -4.48 -7.25
C SER A 240 2.18 -5.19 -6.01
N PRO A 241 3.05 -5.60 -5.05
CA PRO A 241 2.56 -6.14 -3.80
C PRO A 241 1.79 -5.06 -3.02
N ALA A 242 0.84 -5.49 -2.22
CA ALA A 242 0.19 -4.65 -1.23
C ALA A 242 0.14 -5.41 0.10
N PRO A 243 0.21 -4.74 1.26
CA PRO A 243 0.14 -5.42 2.56
C PRO A 243 -1.16 -6.22 2.75
N VAL A 244 -2.26 -5.66 2.25
CA VAL A 244 -3.61 -6.25 2.31
C VAL A 244 -4.20 -6.26 0.90
N LEU A 245 -4.75 -7.39 0.47
CA LEU A 245 -5.44 -7.52 -0.83
C LEU A 245 -6.89 -7.98 -0.65
N GLY A 246 -7.81 -7.30 -1.32
CA GLY A 246 -9.21 -7.70 -1.44
C GLY A 246 -9.45 -8.53 -2.69
N VAL A 247 -10.16 -9.66 -2.56
CA VAL A 247 -10.56 -10.54 -3.65
C VAL A 247 -12.08 -10.72 -3.66
N THR A 248 -12.72 -10.27 -4.73
CA THR A 248 -14.19 -10.33 -4.93
C THR A 248 -14.55 -10.95 -6.27
N GLY A 249 -15.83 -11.30 -6.42
CA GLY A 249 -16.36 -12.01 -7.60
C GLY A 249 -16.25 -11.18 -8.86
N GLY A 250 -15.83 -11.80 -9.97
CA GLY A 250 -15.69 -11.14 -11.26
C GLY A 250 -14.36 -10.41 -11.49
N SER A 251 -13.43 -10.41 -10.52
CA SER A 251 -12.11 -9.80 -10.69
C SER A 251 -11.06 -10.79 -11.25
N GLY A 252 -10.38 -10.42 -12.33
CA GLY A 252 -9.20 -11.16 -12.84
C GLY A 252 -7.98 -11.11 -11.90
N ALA A 253 -8.04 -10.30 -10.83
CA ALA A 253 -6.98 -10.06 -9.87
C ALA A 253 -6.75 -11.21 -8.87
N HIS A 254 -7.72 -12.13 -8.71
CA HIS A 254 -7.66 -13.23 -7.74
C HIS A 254 -6.42 -14.13 -7.93
N ARG A 255 -6.02 -14.42 -9.18
CA ARG A 255 -4.91 -15.34 -9.48
C ARG A 255 -3.56 -14.79 -9.03
N LYS A 256 -3.37 -13.47 -9.16
CA LYS A 256 -2.12 -12.81 -8.72
C LYS A 256 -2.07 -12.70 -7.20
N ALA A 257 -3.17 -12.24 -6.58
CA ALA A 257 -3.25 -12.10 -5.12
C ALA A 257 -3.00 -13.42 -4.39
N THR A 258 -3.64 -14.51 -4.85
CA THR A 258 -3.49 -15.85 -4.25
C THR A 258 -2.12 -16.48 -4.48
N ARG A 259 -1.40 -16.09 -5.54
CA ARG A 259 0.01 -16.50 -5.75
C ARG A 259 0.94 -15.79 -4.79
N GLN A 260 0.79 -14.47 -4.69
CA GLN A 260 1.62 -13.66 -3.80
C GLN A 260 1.42 -14.06 -2.33
N PHE A 261 0.17 -14.31 -1.92
CA PHE A 261 -0.17 -14.76 -0.56
C PHE A 261 0.43 -16.15 -0.21
N ARG A 262 0.76 -16.97 -1.21
CA ARG A 262 1.48 -18.23 -1.03
C ARG A 262 3.01 -18.06 -1.07
N THR A 263 3.50 -16.87 -0.77
CA THR A 263 4.92 -16.57 -0.58
C THR A 263 5.09 -16.01 0.83
N PRO A 264 6.30 -16.06 1.43
CA PRO A 264 6.51 -15.54 2.77
C PRO A 264 6.50 -14.00 2.86
N SER A 265 6.29 -13.31 1.74
CA SER A 265 6.28 -11.85 1.63
C SER A 265 4.85 -11.28 1.52
N LEU A 266 4.71 -10.08 0.98
CA LEU A 266 3.42 -9.44 0.75
C LEU A 266 2.57 -10.17 -0.32
N PRO A 267 1.23 -10.19 -0.18
CA PRO A 267 0.43 -9.65 0.92
C PRO A 267 0.50 -10.49 2.19
N ARG A 268 0.41 -9.84 3.35
CA ARG A 268 0.31 -10.52 4.67
C ARG A 268 -1.13 -10.89 5.01
N VAL A 269 -2.11 -10.18 4.43
CA VAL A 269 -3.55 -10.42 4.64
C VAL A 269 -4.27 -10.44 3.30
N ILE A 270 -5.09 -11.48 3.10
CA ILE A 270 -6.04 -11.54 1.99
C ILE A 270 -7.47 -11.51 2.54
N VAL A 271 -8.28 -10.58 2.07
CA VAL A 271 -9.70 -10.47 2.39
C VAL A 271 -10.47 -10.96 1.19
N CYS A 272 -11.23 -12.04 1.34
CA CYS A 272 -11.98 -12.62 0.24
C CYS A 272 -13.43 -12.87 0.61
N THR A 273 -14.31 -12.74 -0.38
CA THR A 273 -15.66 -13.31 -0.30
C THR A 273 -15.61 -14.81 -0.65
N ASP A 274 -16.77 -15.43 -0.75
CA ASP A 274 -16.96 -16.83 -1.16
C ASP A 274 -16.28 -17.25 -2.48
N THR A 275 -15.70 -16.30 -3.22
CA THR A 275 -14.94 -16.53 -4.46
C THR A 275 -13.71 -17.42 -4.34
N LEU A 276 -13.08 -17.48 -3.16
CA LEU A 276 -11.93 -18.38 -2.94
C LEU A 276 -12.33 -19.74 -2.33
N LYS A 277 -13.64 -20.01 -2.19
CA LYS A 277 -14.13 -21.30 -1.66
C LYS A 277 -13.88 -22.47 -2.59
N GLU A 278 -13.80 -22.24 -3.90
CA GLU A 278 -13.63 -23.27 -4.92
C GLU A 278 -12.32 -23.10 -5.70
N GLY A 279 -11.49 -24.15 -5.74
CA GLY A 279 -10.36 -24.26 -6.68
C GLY A 279 -9.10 -23.46 -6.35
N VAL A 280 -8.97 -22.88 -5.14
CA VAL A 280 -7.76 -22.12 -4.73
C VAL A 280 -7.18 -22.66 -3.43
N ASP A 281 -5.87 -22.88 -3.44
CA ASP A 281 -5.10 -23.35 -2.29
C ASP A 281 -4.37 -22.18 -1.64
N LEU A 282 -4.47 -22.03 -0.32
CA LEU A 282 -3.86 -20.94 0.46
C LEU A 282 -2.91 -21.44 1.57
N HIS A 283 -2.85 -22.75 1.79
CA HIS A 283 -2.12 -23.42 2.86
C HIS A 283 -0.60 -23.11 2.96
N THR A 284 0.05 -22.73 1.85
CA THR A 284 1.52 -22.75 1.77
C THR A 284 2.19 -21.81 2.78
N PHE A 285 1.65 -20.61 3.00
CA PHE A 285 2.16 -19.62 3.98
C PHE A 285 1.01 -18.96 4.76
N CYS A 286 -0.05 -19.73 5.01
CA CYS A 286 -1.17 -19.30 5.84
C CYS A 286 -1.29 -20.21 7.06
N ASP A 287 -1.29 -19.62 8.24
CA ASP A 287 -1.46 -20.27 9.55
C ASP A 287 -2.62 -19.67 10.36
N ARG A 288 -3.34 -18.69 9.81
CA ARG A 288 -4.50 -18.04 10.42
C ARG A 288 -5.59 -17.74 9.41
N VAL A 289 -6.83 -18.09 9.77
CA VAL A 289 -8.03 -17.82 8.98
C VAL A 289 -9.10 -17.21 9.87
N LEU A 290 -9.70 -16.12 9.41
CA LEU A 290 -10.87 -15.51 10.05
C LEU A 290 -12.07 -15.64 9.13
N HIS A 291 -13.10 -16.32 9.60
CA HIS A 291 -14.36 -16.49 8.86
C HIS A 291 -15.37 -15.47 9.34
N TYR A 292 -15.50 -14.38 8.57
CA TYR A 292 -16.54 -13.39 8.79
C TYR A 292 -17.88 -13.93 8.23
N GLY A 293 -18.85 -14.16 9.12
CA GLY A 293 -20.11 -14.83 8.80
C GLY A 293 -20.08 -16.34 9.02
N VAL A 294 -21.13 -16.87 9.63
CA VAL A 294 -21.19 -18.26 10.09
C VAL A 294 -21.41 -19.24 8.92
N ALA A 295 -20.64 -20.33 8.89
CA ALA A 295 -20.91 -21.46 7.98
C ALA A 295 -22.20 -22.17 8.44
N TRP A 296 -23.09 -22.57 7.52
CA TRP A 296 -24.39 -23.11 7.91
C TRP A 296 -24.33 -24.60 8.30
N THR A 297 -23.28 -25.30 7.89
CA THR A 297 -23.06 -26.74 8.05
C THR A 297 -21.60 -27.03 8.42
N SER A 298 -21.34 -28.23 8.97
CA SER A 298 -19.97 -28.70 9.25
C SER A 298 -19.19 -28.90 7.93
N GLY A 299 -19.85 -29.40 6.89
CA GLY A 299 -19.23 -29.55 5.56
C GLY A 299 -18.82 -28.22 4.92
N ASP A 300 -19.61 -27.15 5.06
CA ASP A 300 -19.25 -25.81 4.54
C ASP A 300 -18.03 -25.25 5.28
N LEU A 301 -17.88 -25.61 6.55
CA LEU A 301 -16.76 -25.24 7.38
C LEU A 301 -15.49 -25.98 6.95
N GLU A 302 -15.57 -27.30 6.84
CA GLU A 302 -14.47 -28.17 6.41
C GLU A 302 -13.94 -27.79 5.02
N GLN A 303 -14.84 -27.47 4.07
CA GLN A 303 -14.42 -27.01 2.73
C GLN A 303 -13.65 -25.68 2.75
N ARG A 304 -13.98 -24.78 3.70
CA ARG A 304 -13.29 -23.48 3.84
C ARG A 304 -11.94 -23.65 4.54
N VAL A 305 -11.91 -24.38 5.64
CA VAL A 305 -10.67 -24.64 6.41
C VAL A 305 -9.71 -25.51 5.60
N GLY A 306 -10.22 -26.51 4.87
CA GLY A 306 -9.44 -27.38 3.99
C GLY A 306 -8.79 -26.67 2.79
N ARG A 307 -8.91 -25.33 2.65
CA ARG A 307 -8.06 -24.53 1.72
C ARG A 307 -6.72 -24.13 2.34
N VAL A 308 -6.64 -24.15 3.66
CA VAL A 308 -5.48 -23.78 4.46
C VAL A 308 -4.90 -24.99 5.19
N ASP A 309 -5.75 -25.93 5.60
CA ASP A 309 -5.33 -27.22 6.14
C ASP A 309 -5.15 -28.25 5.02
N ARG A 310 -3.91 -28.37 4.52
CA ARG A 310 -3.52 -29.29 3.43
C ARG A 310 -2.07 -29.77 3.58
N TYR A 311 -1.73 -30.81 2.83
CA TYR A 311 -0.34 -31.20 2.61
C TYR A 311 0.49 -30.03 2.06
N PHE A 312 1.73 -29.96 2.52
CA PHE A 312 2.70 -28.88 2.39
C PHE A 312 2.25 -27.56 3.02
N SER A 313 1.28 -27.56 3.95
CA SER A 313 0.89 -26.35 4.70
C SER A 313 2.03 -25.81 5.55
N GLN A 314 1.95 -24.52 5.90
CA GLN A 314 2.88 -23.91 6.84
C GLN A 314 2.89 -24.63 8.20
N ILE A 315 1.71 -25.10 8.64
CA ILE A 315 1.55 -25.82 9.92
C ILE A 315 2.21 -27.18 9.86
N GLU A 316 1.95 -27.98 8.82
CA GLU A 316 2.60 -29.29 8.65
C GLU A 316 4.13 -29.15 8.63
N ARG A 317 4.67 -28.17 7.89
CA ARG A 317 6.12 -27.93 7.85
C ARG A 317 6.69 -27.60 9.23
N ARG A 318 6.01 -26.76 10.02
CA ARG A 318 6.42 -26.45 11.40
C ARG A 318 6.32 -27.66 12.32
N LEU A 319 5.27 -28.48 12.21
CA LEU A 319 5.11 -29.70 13.00
C LEU A 319 6.24 -30.70 12.75
N ILE A 320 6.63 -30.88 11.48
CA ILE A 320 7.75 -31.75 11.10
C ILE A 320 9.07 -31.20 11.64
N ASP A 321 9.30 -29.89 11.52
CA ASP A 321 10.55 -29.25 11.94
C ASP A 321 10.73 -29.25 13.47
N GLU A 322 9.65 -29.08 14.23
CA GLU A 322 9.68 -28.92 15.68
C GLU A 322 9.33 -30.21 16.45
N GLY A 323 8.95 -31.30 15.77
CA GLY A 323 8.65 -32.59 16.40
C GLY A 323 7.30 -32.63 17.14
N GLU A 324 6.25 -32.07 16.53
CA GLU A 324 4.88 -31.98 17.07
C GLU A 324 4.72 -31.27 18.44
N PRO A 325 5.23 -30.04 18.62
CA PRO A 325 5.02 -29.31 19.86
C PRO A 325 3.57 -28.80 19.98
N PRO A 326 3.00 -28.73 21.20
CA PRO A 326 1.60 -28.36 21.43
C PRO A 326 1.22 -26.92 21.00
N GLN A 327 2.20 -26.10 20.65
CA GLN A 327 2.06 -24.68 20.33
C GLN A 327 1.84 -24.40 18.84
N VAL A 328 2.16 -25.35 17.95
CA VAL A 328 1.98 -25.18 16.50
C VAL A 328 0.54 -25.54 16.13
N GLN A 329 -0.28 -24.54 15.85
CA GLN A 329 -1.70 -24.71 15.58
C GLN A 329 -2.15 -23.84 14.39
N LEU A 330 -3.04 -24.37 13.55
CA LEU A 330 -3.80 -23.57 12.60
C LEU A 330 -4.87 -22.76 13.36
N GLN A 331 -4.77 -21.43 13.31
CA GLN A 331 -5.72 -20.57 14.02
C GLN A 331 -6.95 -20.29 13.14
N VAL A 332 -8.10 -20.86 13.51
CA VAL A 332 -9.38 -20.61 12.84
C VAL A 332 -10.30 -19.81 13.77
N GLY A 333 -10.64 -18.58 13.37
CA GLY A 333 -11.45 -17.66 14.16
C GLY A 333 -12.82 -17.36 13.53
N TYR A 334 -13.84 -17.23 14.39
CA TYR A 334 -15.20 -16.78 14.05
C TYR A 334 -15.54 -15.50 14.81
N PRO A 335 -15.10 -14.32 14.31
CA PRO A 335 -15.53 -13.07 14.91
C PRO A 335 -17.06 -12.98 14.81
N HIS A 336 -17.72 -12.77 15.95
CA HIS A 336 -19.18 -12.68 16.07
C HIS A 336 -19.57 -11.69 17.16
N VAL A 337 -20.77 -11.12 17.08
CA VAL A 337 -21.28 -10.22 18.11
C VAL A 337 -21.82 -11.04 19.29
N VAL A 338 -21.25 -10.85 20.49
CA VAL A 338 -21.55 -11.66 21.70
C VAL A 338 -23.03 -11.64 22.08
N ALA A 339 -23.69 -10.49 21.95
CA ALA A 339 -25.11 -10.30 22.25
C ALA A 339 -26.00 -10.41 21.00
N SER A 340 -25.77 -11.43 20.17
CA SER A 340 -26.53 -11.65 18.94
C SER A 340 -26.83 -13.12 18.67
N LEU A 341 -27.71 -13.37 17.69
CA LEU A 341 -27.99 -14.71 17.18
C LEU A 341 -26.72 -15.42 16.66
N GLU A 342 -25.72 -14.66 16.20
CA GLU A 342 -24.47 -15.20 15.64
C GLU A 342 -23.74 -16.10 16.64
N ARG A 343 -23.75 -15.75 17.94
CA ARG A 343 -23.15 -16.59 19.00
C ARG A 343 -23.74 -18.00 18.98
N SER A 344 -25.07 -18.10 19.01
CA SER A 344 -25.76 -19.40 18.99
C SER A 344 -25.49 -20.19 17.72
N GLN A 345 -25.29 -19.52 16.59
CA GLN A 345 -24.98 -20.15 15.31
C GLN A 345 -23.55 -20.69 15.30
N VAL A 346 -22.57 -19.90 15.78
CA VAL A 346 -21.17 -20.31 15.91
C VAL A 346 -21.05 -21.51 16.86
N ASP A 347 -21.66 -21.42 18.05
CA ASP A 347 -21.63 -22.51 19.04
C ASP A 347 -22.18 -23.82 18.46
N ARG A 348 -23.31 -23.74 17.74
CA ARG A 348 -23.93 -24.91 17.11
C ARG A 348 -23.06 -25.54 16.03
N VAL A 349 -22.43 -24.73 15.19
CA VAL A 349 -21.60 -25.21 14.09
C VAL A 349 -20.31 -25.84 14.61
N ILE A 350 -19.68 -25.24 15.63
CA ILE A 350 -18.51 -25.82 16.30
C ILE A 350 -18.87 -27.15 16.96
N GLN A 351 -20.01 -27.24 17.65
CA GLN A 351 -20.47 -28.51 18.25
C GLN A 351 -20.73 -29.59 17.19
N ARG A 352 -21.32 -29.22 16.05
CA ARG A 352 -21.54 -30.14 14.92
C ARG A 352 -20.22 -30.62 14.32
N GLN A 353 -19.27 -29.72 14.13
CA GLN A 353 -17.94 -30.05 13.61
C GLN A 353 -17.23 -31.08 14.50
N ARG A 354 -17.16 -30.82 15.81
CA ARG A 354 -16.55 -31.77 16.77
C ARG A 354 -17.22 -33.13 16.73
N ARG A 355 -18.55 -33.15 16.63
CA ARG A 355 -19.31 -34.40 16.53
C ARG A 355 -19.07 -35.11 15.20
N ALA A 356 -18.95 -34.38 14.11
CA ALA A 356 -18.63 -34.93 12.80
C ALA A 356 -17.24 -35.56 12.80
N GLU A 357 -16.22 -34.86 13.30
CA GLU A 357 -14.84 -35.36 13.45
C GLU A 357 -14.79 -36.65 14.28
N GLN A 358 -15.46 -36.69 15.44
CA GLN A 358 -15.57 -37.90 16.27
C GLN A 358 -16.28 -39.07 15.55
N LEU A 359 -17.17 -38.78 14.60
CA LEU A 359 -17.91 -39.78 13.84
C LEU A 359 -17.17 -40.22 12.57
N MET A 360 -16.26 -39.41 12.02
CA MET A 360 -15.42 -39.79 10.87
C MET A 360 -14.42 -40.89 11.24
N ASP A 361 -13.99 -40.95 12.51
CA ASP A 361 -13.20 -42.05 13.06
C ASP A 361 -14.05 -43.30 13.42
N SER A 362 -15.35 -43.27 13.14
CA SER A 362 -16.31 -44.34 13.45
C SER A 362 -16.92 -44.96 12.18
N PRO A 363 -17.15 -46.28 12.12
CA PRO A 363 -17.74 -46.96 10.96
C PRO A 363 -19.20 -46.56 10.64
N LEU A 364 -19.78 -45.61 11.37
CA LEU A 364 -21.16 -45.11 11.23
C LEU A 364 -21.29 -43.79 10.43
N ALA A 365 -20.20 -43.29 9.84
CA ALA A 365 -20.14 -41.98 9.17
C ALA A 365 -21.21 -41.72 8.09
N GLY A 366 -21.83 -42.76 7.51
CA GLY A 366 -22.80 -42.64 6.41
C GLY A 366 -24.25 -42.29 6.79
N ALA A 367 -24.61 -42.16 8.07
CA ALA A 367 -26.01 -42.15 8.51
C ALA A 367 -26.63 -40.77 8.85
N VAL A 368 -25.90 -39.66 8.71
CA VAL A 368 -26.37 -38.34 9.22
C VAL A 368 -26.77 -37.39 8.10
N HIS A 369 -28.00 -36.86 8.17
CA HIS A 369 -28.50 -35.82 7.28
C HIS A 369 -28.50 -34.47 8.01
N GLU A 370 -27.63 -33.53 7.60
CA GLU A 370 -27.57 -32.19 8.20
C GLU A 370 -28.66 -31.27 7.64
N SER A 371 -29.53 -30.75 8.52
CA SER A 371 -30.54 -29.75 8.15
C SER A 371 -29.99 -28.32 8.23
N LYS A 372 -30.32 -27.53 7.20
CA LYS A 372 -30.03 -26.09 7.06
C LYS A 372 -31.04 -25.17 7.78
N GLU A 373 -32.08 -25.73 8.40
CA GLU A 373 -33.16 -24.94 9.01
C GLU A 373 -32.82 -24.43 10.42
N LEU A 374 -33.16 -23.16 10.66
CA LEU A 374 -33.03 -22.47 11.93
C LEU A 374 -34.38 -22.48 12.66
N VAL A 375 -34.50 -23.22 13.77
CA VAL A 375 -35.69 -23.19 14.63
C VAL A 375 -35.58 -22.02 15.60
N VAL A 376 -36.15 -20.88 15.21
CA VAL A 376 -36.28 -19.69 16.07
C VAL A 376 -37.20 -20.05 17.24
N GLY A 377 -36.68 -20.03 18.47
CA GLY A 377 -37.41 -20.38 19.69
C GLY A 377 -37.03 -21.72 20.33
N SER A 378 -36.02 -22.44 19.81
CA SER A 378 -35.46 -23.59 20.53
C SER A 378 -34.63 -23.12 21.72
N THR A 379 -35.17 -23.27 22.92
CA THR A 379 -34.39 -23.24 24.16
C THR A 379 -33.43 -24.42 24.14
N VAL A 380 -32.18 -24.17 23.71
CA VAL A 380 -31.09 -25.11 24.01
C VAL A 380 -30.96 -25.10 25.53
N GLY A 381 -31.37 -26.20 26.16
CA GLY A 381 -31.18 -26.38 27.59
C GLY A 381 -29.72 -26.12 27.93
N SER A 382 -29.50 -25.26 28.92
CA SER A 382 -28.19 -25.05 29.52
C SER A 382 -27.76 -26.36 30.16
N THR A 383 -27.04 -27.19 29.41
CA THR A 383 -26.22 -28.23 30.01
C THR A 383 -25.12 -27.53 30.77
N GLU A 384 -25.04 -27.77 32.07
CA GLU A 384 -24.00 -27.29 32.98
C GLU A 384 -22.63 -27.37 32.30
N THR A 385 -22.12 -26.20 31.93
CA THR A 385 -20.77 -26.04 31.43
C THR A 385 -19.82 -26.29 32.59
N GLY A 386 -19.06 -27.38 32.53
CA GLY A 386 -17.78 -27.44 33.24
C GLY A 386 -17.00 -26.18 32.88
N HIS A 387 -16.50 -25.47 33.90
CA HIS A 387 -15.68 -24.27 33.74
C HIS A 387 -14.56 -24.56 32.73
N LEU A 388 -14.70 -24.03 31.53
CA LEU A 388 -13.55 -23.73 30.68
C LEU A 388 -12.89 -22.51 31.32
N ASP A 389 -11.58 -22.56 31.49
CA ASP A 389 -10.80 -21.39 31.91
C ASP A 389 -11.19 -20.19 31.04
N PRO A 390 -11.30 -18.98 31.63
CA PRO A 390 -11.74 -17.81 30.90
C PRO A 390 -10.82 -17.58 29.70
N TYR A 391 -11.46 -17.48 28.55
CA TYR A 391 -10.89 -16.96 27.31
C TYR A 391 -10.06 -15.69 27.59
N ASP A 392 -8.79 -15.70 27.19
CA ASP A 392 -7.90 -14.54 27.28
C ASP A 392 -8.10 -13.69 26.02
N GLU A 393 -8.75 -12.53 26.17
CA GLU A 393 -8.95 -11.57 25.09
C GLU A 393 -7.60 -10.97 24.68
N HIS A 394 -7.14 -11.27 23.46
CA HIS A 394 -6.06 -10.46 22.87
C HIS A 394 -6.63 -9.08 22.50
N GLU A 395 -6.22 -8.05 23.24
CA GLU A 395 -6.59 -6.65 23.01
C GLU A 395 -6.12 -6.19 21.62
N PHE A 396 -7.09 -6.01 20.71
CA PHE A 396 -6.89 -5.18 19.52
C PHE A 396 -6.94 -3.70 19.93
N PRO A 397 -6.18 -2.79 19.28
CA PRO A 397 -6.29 -1.36 19.54
C PRO A 397 -7.70 -0.87 19.16
N ALA A 398 -8.56 -0.79 20.18
CA ALA A 398 -9.92 -0.32 20.06
C ALA A 398 -9.93 1.21 20.11
N GLN A 399 -10.05 1.86 18.96
CA GLN A 399 -10.87 3.07 18.92
C GLN A 399 -12.31 2.61 18.71
N PRO A 400 -13.18 2.59 19.75
CA PRO A 400 -14.56 2.18 19.58
C PRO A 400 -15.29 3.20 18.69
N ARG A 401 -15.41 2.88 17.41
CA ARG A 401 -16.45 3.47 16.56
C ARG A 401 -17.69 2.59 16.74
N GLY A 402 -18.75 3.16 17.31
CA GLY A 402 -20.03 2.48 17.41
C GLY A 402 -20.52 2.11 16.01
N LEU A 403 -20.52 0.82 15.67
CA LEU A 403 -21.16 0.33 14.46
C LEU A 403 -22.67 0.44 14.65
N VAL A 404 -23.31 1.36 13.93
CA VAL A 404 -24.76 1.46 13.92
C VAL A 404 -25.28 0.40 12.96
N ALA A 405 -25.77 -0.71 13.50
CA ALA A 405 -26.48 -1.71 12.73
C ALA A 405 -27.81 -1.12 12.24
N ILE A 406 -27.95 -0.99 10.92
CA ILE A 406 -29.20 -0.57 10.27
C ILE A 406 -29.85 -1.78 9.61
N SER A 407 -31.19 -1.84 9.66
CA SER A 407 -31.94 -2.90 8.98
C SER A 407 -31.72 -2.84 7.46
N ARG A 408 -31.92 -3.96 6.76
CA ARG A 408 -31.86 -4.02 5.30
C ARG A 408 -32.81 -3.01 4.64
N ASP A 409 -33.98 -2.80 5.21
CA ASP A 409 -34.96 -1.83 4.71
C ASP A 409 -34.47 -0.40 4.90
N GLN A 410 -33.85 -0.08 6.04
CA GLN A 410 -33.21 1.22 6.25
C GLN A 410 -32.03 1.42 5.29
N ALA A 411 -31.16 0.42 5.13
CA ALA A 411 -30.04 0.47 4.19
C ALA A 411 -30.52 0.67 2.74
N ARG A 412 -31.61 0.00 2.36
CA ARG A 412 -32.21 0.12 1.04
C ARG A 412 -32.77 1.52 0.81
N LYS A 413 -33.50 2.09 1.77
CA LYS A 413 -33.99 3.48 1.71
C LYS A 413 -32.86 4.49 1.54
N ILE A 414 -31.74 4.29 2.23
CA ILE A 414 -30.56 5.14 2.11
C ILE A 414 -29.94 5.01 0.72
N ALA A 415 -29.82 3.79 0.18
CA ALA A 415 -29.31 3.57 -1.16
C ALA A 415 -30.22 4.19 -2.24
N ASP A 416 -31.53 3.97 -2.14
CA ASP A 416 -32.52 4.52 -3.07
C ASP A 416 -32.50 6.06 -3.05
N HIS A 417 -32.29 6.68 -1.89
CA HIS A 417 -32.11 8.14 -1.75
C HIS A 417 -30.91 8.65 -2.55
N TYR A 418 -29.73 8.06 -2.37
CA TYR A 418 -28.53 8.50 -3.07
C TYR A 418 -28.56 8.18 -4.57
N GLU A 419 -29.20 7.07 -4.98
CA GLU A 419 -29.43 6.74 -6.39
C GLU A 419 -30.37 7.77 -7.05
N ALA A 420 -31.47 8.14 -6.39
CA ALA A 420 -32.40 9.16 -6.87
C ALA A 420 -31.72 10.54 -7.01
N TRP A 421 -30.93 10.94 -6.01
CA TRP A 421 -30.18 12.20 -6.07
C TRP A 421 -29.12 12.19 -7.19
N TYR A 422 -28.41 11.07 -7.38
CA TYR A 422 -27.40 10.95 -8.42
C TYR A 422 -28.01 11.03 -9.84
N LEU A 423 -29.16 10.40 -10.08
CA LEU A 423 -29.87 10.53 -11.35
C LEU A 423 -30.26 11.98 -11.66
N ARG A 424 -30.65 12.75 -10.62
CA ARG A 424 -30.93 14.18 -10.76
C ARG A 424 -29.65 14.96 -11.10
N LEU A 425 -28.55 14.69 -10.41
CA LEU A 425 -27.26 15.31 -10.71
C LEU A 425 -26.88 15.11 -12.18
N LEU A 426 -27.01 13.89 -12.71
CA LEU A 426 -26.75 13.60 -14.12
C LEU A 426 -27.66 14.42 -15.05
N ALA A 427 -28.97 14.43 -14.78
CA ALA A 427 -29.93 15.16 -15.60
C ALA A 427 -29.64 16.67 -15.67
N GLU A 428 -29.27 17.29 -14.54
CA GLU A 428 -28.92 18.71 -14.47
C GLU A 428 -27.58 19.02 -15.15
N LEU A 429 -26.58 18.14 -15.02
CA LEU A 429 -25.29 18.28 -15.71
C LEU A 429 -25.48 18.18 -17.24
N GLU A 430 -26.25 17.20 -17.69
CA GLU A 430 -26.59 16.99 -19.10
C GLU A 430 -27.42 18.15 -19.67
N GLY A 431 -28.47 18.59 -18.96
CA GLY A 431 -29.24 19.79 -19.29
C GLY A 431 -28.38 21.06 -19.27
N GLY A 432 -27.34 21.07 -18.44
CA GLY A 432 -26.32 22.11 -18.36
C GLY A 432 -25.35 22.15 -19.54
N GLY A 433 -25.36 21.13 -20.42
CA GLY A 433 -24.49 20.98 -21.59
C GLY A 433 -23.23 20.13 -21.35
N TRP A 434 -23.14 19.43 -20.22
CA TRP A 434 -21.99 18.59 -19.86
C TRP A 434 -22.25 17.12 -20.19
N ARG A 435 -21.24 16.46 -20.76
CA ARG A 435 -21.23 15.01 -20.95
C ARG A 435 -20.49 14.34 -19.80
N VAL A 436 -21.07 13.31 -19.23
CA VAL A 436 -20.52 12.59 -18.06
C VAL A 436 -19.89 11.27 -18.51
N SER A 437 -18.75 10.90 -17.90
CA SER A 437 -18.08 9.61 -18.11
C SER A 437 -17.62 9.03 -16.77
N PRO A 438 -17.87 7.75 -16.45
CA PRO A 438 -18.63 6.78 -17.23
C PRO A 438 -20.13 7.15 -17.29
N ASP A 439 -20.81 6.71 -18.35
CA ASP A 439 -22.27 6.86 -18.53
C ASP A 439 -23.01 5.77 -17.71
N ASP A 440 -22.69 5.69 -16.41
CA ASP A 440 -23.36 4.81 -15.47
C ASP A 440 -24.48 5.58 -14.76
N ARG A 441 -25.67 5.00 -14.75
CA ARG A 441 -26.86 5.55 -14.07
C ARG A 441 -26.88 5.26 -12.57
N ARG A 442 -25.88 4.54 -12.05
CA ARG A 442 -25.66 4.34 -10.61
C ARG A 442 -24.50 5.19 -10.10
N PRO A 443 -24.53 5.62 -8.82
CA PRO A 443 -23.44 6.40 -8.24
C PRO A 443 -22.11 5.64 -8.37
N VAL A 444 -21.14 6.25 -9.05
CA VAL A 444 -19.76 5.77 -9.15
C VAL A 444 -18.83 6.71 -8.39
N SER A 445 -17.70 6.20 -7.91
CA SER A 445 -16.79 6.97 -7.03
C SER A 445 -16.14 8.16 -7.71
N GLU A 446 -15.90 8.08 -9.02
CA GLU A 446 -15.25 9.14 -9.81
C GLU A 446 -15.95 9.29 -11.17
N LEU A 447 -16.11 10.54 -11.60
CA LEU A 447 -16.75 10.94 -12.85
C LEU A 447 -15.89 12.00 -13.53
N THR A 448 -15.88 12.02 -14.85
CA THR A 448 -15.29 13.08 -15.65
C THR A 448 -16.38 13.80 -16.43
N LEU A 449 -16.39 15.13 -16.33
CA LEU A 449 -17.26 16.00 -17.12
C LEU A 449 -16.51 16.55 -18.32
N HIS A 450 -17.18 16.53 -19.47
CA HIS A 450 -16.71 17.08 -20.73
C HIS A 450 -17.71 18.13 -21.23
N GLY A 451 -17.28 19.37 -21.42
CA GLY A 451 -18.12 20.45 -21.94
C GLY A 451 -17.29 21.47 -22.71
N GLY A 452 -17.61 21.69 -23.99
CA GLY A 452 -16.80 22.54 -24.88
C GLY A 452 -15.33 22.09 -24.94
N HIS A 453 -14.41 22.97 -24.53
CA HIS A 453 -12.97 22.70 -24.38
C HIS A 453 -12.53 22.41 -22.93
N GLN A 454 -13.47 22.29 -21.99
CA GLN A 454 -13.19 22.13 -20.56
C GLN A 454 -13.39 20.66 -20.13
N GLN A 455 -12.56 20.24 -19.18
CA GLN A 455 -12.64 18.92 -18.55
C GLN A 455 -12.48 19.08 -17.04
N HIS A 456 -13.44 18.53 -16.29
CA HIS A 456 -13.45 18.53 -14.83
C HIS A 456 -13.62 17.11 -14.28
N ASP A 457 -13.02 16.82 -13.13
CA ASP A 457 -13.22 15.54 -12.44
C ASP A 457 -14.12 15.76 -11.21
N LEU A 458 -15.09 14.87 -10.98
CA LEU A 458 -15.86 14.80 -9.74
C LEU A 458 -15.51 13.52 -9.00
N ALA A 459 -15.22 13.65 -7.71
CA ALA A 459 -14.95 12.51 -6.84
C ALA A 459 -15.90 12.52 -5.63
N TRP A 460 -16.50 11.38 -5.36
CA TRP A 460 -17.29 11.14 -4.15
C TRP A 460 -16.37 10.90 -2.96
N SER A 461 -16.74 11.45 -1.80
CA SER A 461 -16.05 11.19 -0.54
C SER A 461 -17.05 11.22 0.61
N LEU A 462 -16.87 10.33 1.59
CA LEU A 462 -17.64 10.33 2.83
C LEU A 462 -16.79 10.94 3.93
N ASP A 463 -17.31 11.97 4.61
CA ASP A 463 -16.71 12.41 5.87
C ASP A 463 -17.40 11.67 7.03
N ALA A 464 -16.59 10.90 7.77
CA ALA A 464 -17.09 10.08 8.87
C ALA A 464 -17.56 10.92 10.07
N ASP A 465 -16.97 12.09 10.30
CA ASP A 465 -17.28 12.95 11.45
C ASP A 465 -18.62 13.69 11.22
N LEU A 466 -18.88 14.10 9.98
CA LEU A 466 -20.13 14.72 9.57
C LEU A 466 -21.21 13.71 9.21
N ASN A 467 -20.85 12.45 8.94
CA ASN A 467 -21.71 11.41 8.39
C ASN A 467 -22.48 11.89 7.14
N ARG A 468 -21.73 12.52 6.22
CA ARG A 468 -22.25 13.14 5.00
C ARG A 468 -21.33 12.85 3.82
N TYR A 469 -21.94 12.66 2.65
CA TYR A 469 -21.21 12.56 1.39
C TYR A 469 -20.94 13.95 0.82
N PHE A 470 -19.83 14.06 0.11
CA PHE A 470 -19.43 15.26 -0.60
C PHE A 470 -18.97 14.87 -2.01
N LEU A 471 -19.27 15.74 -2.96
CA LEU A 471 -18.67 15.69 -4.29
C LEU A 471 -17.60 16.76 -4.38
N THR A 472 -16.38 16.36 -4.75
CA THR A 472 -15.29 17.30 -5.00
C THR A 472 -15.08 17.46 -6.49
N LEU A 473 -15.30 18.67 -7.00
CA LEU A 473 -15.09 19.07 -8.38
C LEU A 473 -13.70 19.67 -8.54
N SER A 474 -12.88 19.14 -9.44
CA SER A 474 -11.59 19.71 -9.83
C SER A 474 -11.74 20.75 -10.94
N ALA A 475 -10.76 21.65 -11.06
CA ALA A 475 -10.59 22.68 -12.11
C ALA A 475 -11.34 24.01 -11.89
N PRO A 476 -10.85 25.14 -12.48
CA PRO A 476 -11.03 26.48 -11.91
C PRO A 476 -12.39 27.07 -12.29
N PRO A 477 -13.27 27.39 -11.32
CA PRO A 477 -14.50 28.11 -11.63
C PRO A 477 -14.32 29.62 -11.49
N TRP A 478 -13.29 30.13 -10.79
CA TRP A 478 -13.18 31.57 -10.50
C TRP A 478 -11.80 32.17 -10.79
N PRO A 479 -11.75 33.37 -11.37
CA PRO A 479 -10.52 34.16 -11.44
C PRO A 479 -10.05 34.55 -10.03
N ASP A 480 -8.74 34.70 -9.84
CA ASP A 480 -8.13 35.12 -8.57
C ASP A 480 -8.72 36.46 -8.04
N GLU A 481 -9.22 37.29 -8.95
CA GLU A 481 -9.86 38.59 -8.68
C GLU A 481 -11.21 38.47 -7.94
N ALA A 482 -11.82 37.29 -7.90
CA ALA A 482 -13.10 37.05 -7.21
C ALA A 482 -12.99 37.07 -5.68
N GLY A 483 -11.79 37.20 -5.11
CA GLY A 483 -11.57 37.26 -3.65
C GLY A 483 -11.78 35.93 -2.90
N LEU A 484 -12.16 34.86 -3.62
CA LEU A 484 -12.27 33.50 -3.10
C LEU A 484 -10.89 32.82 -3.14
N THR A 485 -10.09 33.12 -2.13
CA THR A 485 -8.80 32.45 -1.86
C THR A 485 -9.03 31.12 -1.13
N GLY A 486 -8.12 30.15 -1.26
CA GLY A 486 -8.25 28.81 -0.66
C GLY A 486 -8.72 27.72 -1.62
N ALA A 487 -8.93 26.51 -1.06
CA ALA A 487 -9.35 25.32 -1.80
C ALA A 487 -8.50 25.00 -3.04
N ARG A 488 -7.17 25.04 -2.86
CA ARG A 488 -6.18 24.68 -3.89
C ARG A 488 -5.33 23.53 -3.42
N TRP A 489 -5.03 22.61 -4.33
CA TRP A 489 -4.06 21.54 -4.09
C TRP A 489 -3.04 21.46 -5.22
N ARG A 490 -1.97 20.71 -4.99
CA ARG A 490 -1.03 20.34 -6.05
C ARG A 490 -1.33 18.92 -6.53
N ARG A 491 -1.59 18.80 -7.83
CA ARG A 491 -1.76 17.50 -8.50
C ARG A 491 -0.69 17.33 -9.56
N ARG A 492 -0.13 16.13 -9.63
CA ARG A 492 0.80 15.77 -10.70
C ARG A 492 -0.02 15.36 -11.91
N ARG A 493 -0.07 16.21 -12.95
CA ARG A 493 -0.59 15.84 -14.27
C ARG A 493 0.60 15.52 -15.18
N ARG A 494 0.64 14.29 -15.70
CA ARG A 494 1.75 13.76 -16.52
C ARG A 494 3.11 13.89 -15.79
N ARG A 495 3.96 14.84 -16.21
CA ARG A 495 5.31 15.07 -15.69
C ARG A 495 5.46 16.40 -14.92
N GLN A 496 4.39 17.19 -14.79
CA GLN A 496 4.43 18.48 -14.11
C GLN A 496 3.50 18.50 -12.88
N LEU A 497 3.87 19.28 -11.88
CA LEU A 497 3.05 19.58 -10.70
C LEU A 497 2.25 20.84 -11.01
N GLU A 498 0.94 20.69 -11.15
CA GLU A 498 0.01 21.78 -11.41
C GLU A 498 -0.75 22.11 -10.12
N THR A 499 -1.01 23.39 -9.87
CA THR A 499 -1.92 23.81 -8.81
C THR A 499 -3.32 23.88 -9.39
N GLU A 500 -4.24 23.12 -8.81
CA GLU A 500 -5.65 23.11 -9.21
C GLU A 500 -6.50 23.64 -8.05
N SER A 501 -7.50 24.46 -8.38
CA SER A 501 -8.58 24.79 -7.45
C SER A 501 -9.65 23.69 -7.47
N PHE A 502 -10.41 23.59 -6.38
CA PHE A 502 -11.55 22.69 -6.30
C PHE A 502 -12.72 23.33 -5.55
N VAL A 503 -13.91 22.82 -5.81
CA VAL A 503 -15.15 23.16 -5.09
C VAL A 503 -15.78 21.88 -4.57
N ARG A 504 -16.35 21.92 -3.37
CA ARG A 504 -17.07 20.78 -2.83
C ARG A 504 -18.56 21.06 -2.79
N LEU A 505 -19.35 20.02 -3.03
CA LEU A 505 -20.81 20.03 -2.91
C LEU A 505 -21.18 19.08 -1.78
N LEU A 506 -21.91 19.57 -0.79
CA LEU A 506 -22.49 18.75 0.27
C LEU A 506 -23.72 18.01 -0.30
N VAL A 507 -23.68 16.68 -0.27
CA VAL A 507 -24.75 15.82 -0.77
C VAL A 507 -25.83 15.69 0.30
N PRO A 508 -27.13 15.88 -0.03
CA PRO A 508 -28.21 15.77 0.94
C PRO A 508 -28.28 14.37 1.53
N GLY A 509 -28.44 14.29 2.85
CA GLY A 509 -28.63 13.05 3.58
C GLY A 509 -30.05 12.50 3.47
N PRO A 510 -30.31 11.26 3.95
CA PRO A 510 -31.60 10.57 3.79
C PRO A 510 -32.82 11.22 4.48
N GLY A 511 -32.62 12.29 5.26
CA GLY A 511 -33.67 13.08 5.91
C GLY A 511 -33.88 14.46 5.29
N GLU A 512 -33.11 14.80 4.26
CA GLU A 512 -33.18 16.05 3.50
C GLU A 512 -33.83 15.72 2.15
N ASP A 513 -34.62 16.64 1.57
CA ASP A 513 -35.26 16.36 0.29
C ASP A 513 -34.18 16.36 -0.81
N PRO A 514 -34.02 15.29 -1.61
CA PRO A 514 -33.09 15.30 -2.73
C PRO A 514 -33.44 16.36 -3.80
N ARG A 515 -34.63 16.99 -3.71
CA ARG A 515 -35.04 18.17 -4.49
C ARG A 515 -34.42 19.47 -3.98
N ASP A 516 -33.92 19.51 -2.75
CA ASP A 516 -33.30 20.71 -2.17
C ASP A 516 -31.99 21.07 -2.90
N PHE A 517 -31.85 22.36 -3.20
CA PHE A 517 -31.08 22.87 -4.34
C PHE A 517 -29.59 23.07 -4.07
N ALA A 518 -28.75 22.12 -4.49
CA ALA A 518 -27.29 22.27 -4.45
C ALA A 518 -26.60 22.10 -5.83
N ILE A 519 -27.28 21.45 -6.78
CA ILE A 519 -26.74 21.12 -8.11
C ILE A 519 -26.70 22.34 -9.04
N GLU A 520 -27.67 23.25 -8.95
CA GLU A 520 -27.70 24.47 -9.77
C GLU A 520 -26.48 25.36 -9.49
N GLY A 521 -26.10 25.48 -8.22
CA GLY A 521 -24.88 26.20 -7.84
C GLY A 521 -23.64 25.53 -8.39
N LEU A 522 -23.59 24.20 -8.45
CA LEU A 522 -22.50 23.48 -9.10
C LEU A 522 -22.45 23.79 -10.61
N VAL A 523 -23.58 23.78 -11.31
CA VAL A 523 -23.67 24.12 -12.74
C VAL A 523 -23.32 25.58 -13.00
N ALA A 524 -23.73 26.50 -12.12
CA ALA A 524 -23.35 27.91 -12.19
C ALA A 524 -21.84 28.11 -11.98
N CYS A 525 -21.25 27.40 -11.01
CA CYS A 525 -19.80 27.39 -10.78
C CYS A 525 -19.05 26.86 -12.01
N LEU A 526 -19.51 25.76 -12.61
CA LEU A 526 -18.95 25.21 -13.85
C LEU A 526 -18.99 26.21 -15.02
N ARG A 527 -19.91 27.18 -15.00
CA ARG A 527 -20.00 28.28 -15.98
C ARG A 527 -19.23 29.54 -15.58
N GLY A 528 -18.54 29.52 -14.44
CA GLY A 528 -17.72 30.61 -13.95
C GLY A 528 -18.44 31.66 -13.08
N ALA A 529 -19.67 31.39 -12.64
CA ALA A 529 -20.40 32.31 -11.77
C ALA A 529 -19.81 32.33 -10.34
N VAL A 530 -19.49 33.52 -9.83
CA VAL A 530 -19.00 33.71 -8.46
C VAL A 530 -20.18 33.67 -7.47
N PRO A 531 -20.08 32.96 -6.33
CA PRO A 531 -21.09 32.95 -5.28
C PRO A 531 -21.45 34.34 -4.78
N GLU A 532 -22.73 34.69 -4.81
CA GLU A 532 -23.21 35.98 -4.30
C GLU A 532 -23.39 35.95 -2.77
N PRO A 533 -23.00 37.03 -2.06
CA PRO A 533 -23.27 37.18 -0.63
C PRO A 533 -24.75 36.97 -0.28
N HIS A 534 -25.02 36.23 0.79
CA HIS A 534 -26.38 36.01 1.23
C HIS A 534 -26.94 37.27 1.91
N ALA A 535 -27.94 37.92 1.29
CA ALA A 535 -28.46 39.23 1.72
C ALA A 535 -29.02 39.27 3.15
N ASN A 536 -29.52 38.13 3.67
CA ASN A 536 -30.04 38.00 5.03
C ASN A 536 -29.38 36.82 5.77
N ALA A 537 -28.05 36.75 5.76
CA ALA A 537 -27.33 35.62 6.35
C ALA A 537 -27.57 35.48 7.86
N SER A 538 -27.80 36.59 8.55
CA SER A 538 -28.07 36.60 10.00
C SER A 538 -29.30 35.79 10.38
N ALA A 539 -30.40 35.94 9.65
CA ALA A 539 -31.60 35.13 9.86
C ALA A 539 -31.39 33.66 9.46
N ALA A 540 -30.71 33.42 8.33
CA ALA A 540 -30.54 32.07 7.78
C ALA A 540 -29.56 31.19 8.57
N TRP A 541 -28.47 31.78 9.08
CA TRP A 541 -27.37 31.06 9.74
C TRP A 541 -27.29 31.31 11.24
N GLY A 542 -27.82 32.42 11.74
CA GLY A 542 -27.75 32.83 13.14
C GLY A 542 -28.09 31.72 14.14
N PRO A 543 -29.24 31.02 14.01
CA PRO A 543 -29.62 29.94 14.90
C PRO A 543 -28.62 28.77 14.93
N GLY A 544 -28.16 28.32 13.76
CA GLY A 544 -27.16 27.24 13.65
C GLY A 544 -25.79 27.63 14.21
N LEU A 545 -25.34 28.87 13.95
CA LEU A 545 -24.09 29.39 14.53
C LEU A 545 -24.18 29.53 16.05
N ALA A 546 -25.30 30.03 16.56
CA ALA A 546 -25.53 30.15 17.99
C ALA A 546 -25.57 28.78 18.68
N ARG A 547 -26.19 27.79 18.04
CA ARG A 547 -26.18 26.40 18.49
C ARG A 547 -24.77 25.83 18.54
N ALA A 548 -23.91 26.16 17.57
CA ALA A 548 -22.53 25.68 17.53
C ALA A 548 -21.72 26.08 18.76
N ALA A 549 -21.79 27.37 19.14
CA ALA A 549 -20.99 27.99 20.19
C ALA A 549 -21.68 28.10 21.56
N GLY A 550 -22.99 27.90 21.64
CA GLY A 550 -23.77 28.17 22.86
C GLY A 550 -24.02 29.65 23.13
N GLN A 551 -23.64 30.55 22.22
CA GLN A 551 -23.79 32.00 22.31
C GLN A 551 -24.05 32.61 20.92
N ALA A 552 -24.67 33.79 20.86
CA ALA A 552 -24.96 34.45 19.60
C ALA A 552 -23.67 34.78 18.80
N PRO A 553 -23.64 34.56 17.47
CA PRO A 553 -22.49 34.93 16.64
C PRO A 553 -22.32 36.45 16.55
N GLN A 554 -21.08 36.90 16.37
CA GLN A 554 -20.78 38.30 16.09
C GLN A 554 -20.78 38.54 14.58
N TRP A 555 -21.75 39.30 14.05
CA TRP A 555 -21.80 39.66 12.64
C TRP A 555 -20.86 40.84 12.35
N LEU A 556 -19.89 40.62 11.45
CA LEU A 556 -18.91 41.63 11.01
C LEU A 556 -19.40 42.37 9.76
N SER A 557 -20.19 41.69 8.93
CA SER A 557 -20.85 42.24 7.74
C SER A 557 -22.19 41.51 7.51
N PRO A 558 -23.02 41.90 6.52
CA PRO A 558 -24.30 41.24 6.25
C PRO A 558 -24.21 39.73 6.00
N ASN A 559 -23.04 39.22 5.59
CA ASN A 559 -22.80 37.82 5.26
C ASN A 559 -21.57 37.21 5.93
N GLU A 560 -20.92 37.92 6.84
CA GLU A 560 -19.74 37.47 7.59
C GLU A 560 -20.01 37.47 9.09
N ALA A 561 -19.78 36.33 9.73
CA ALA A 561 -19.94 36.15 11.16
C ALA A 561 -18.70 35.50 11.79
N GLU A 562 -18.32 35.96 12.97
CA GLU A 562 -17.31 35.33 13.81
C GLU A 562 -17.99 34.54 14.94
N VAL A 563 -17.49 33.33 15.17
CA VAL A 563 -17.98 32.39 16.17
C VAL A 563 -16.79 31.91 17.00
N SER A 564 -16.90 32.04 18.33
CA SER A 564 -15.92 31.50 19.27
C SER A 564 -16.41 30.17 19.83
N LEU A 565 -15.66 29.09 19.58
CA LEU A 565 -15.96 27.74 20.03
C LEU A 565 -15.06 27.34 21.19
N GLU A 566 -15.62 26.68 22.20
CA GLU A 566 -14.85 26.07 23.29
C GLU A 566 -14.55 24.60 22.92
N ILE A 567 -13.27 24.26 22.83
CA ILE A 567 -12.78 22.93 22.45
C ILE A 567 -11.83 22.46 23.55
N GLY A 568 -12.35 21.66 24.48
CA GLY A 568 -11.63 21.34 25.71
C GLY A 568 -11.31 22.61 26.51
N PRO A 569 -10.04 22.86 26.88
CA PRO A 569 -9.65 24.10 27.57
C PRO A 569 -9.44 25.30 26.63
N ARG A 570 -9.44 25.10 25.30
CA ARG A 570 -9.06 26.13 24.32
C ARG A 570 -10.27 26.83 23.69
N ARG A 571 -10.05 28.08 23.26
CA ARG A 571 -11.04 28.89 22.54
C ARG A 571 -10.63 29.11 21.09
N GLN A 572 -11.35 28.45 20.20
CA GLN A 572 -11.12 28.48 18.76
C GLN A 572 -11.99 29.55 18.09
N ARG A 573 -11.38 30.47 17.35
CA ARG A 573 -12.12 31.42 16.49
C ARG A 573 -12.38 30.83 15.12
N VAL A 574 -13.63 30.94 14.69
CA VAL A 574 -14.12 30.46 13.40
C VAL A 574 -14.89 31.57 12.70
N THR A 575 -14.49 31.91 11.48
CA THR A 575 -15.16 32.92 10.65
C THR A 575 -16.00 32.22 9.59
N VAL A 576 -17.25 32.65 9.45
CA VAL A 576 -18.24 32.08 8.53
C VAL A 576 -18.64 33.14 7.52
N TYR A 577 -18.48 32.82 6.24
CA TYR A 577 -18.96 33.61 5.10
C TYR A 577 -20.09 32.86 4.42
N ALA A 578 -21.30 33.42 4.49
CA ALA A 578 -22.49 32.84 3.88
C ALA A 578 -22.73 33.43 2.48
N TYR A 579 -22.96 32.55 1.51
CA TYR A 579 -23.33 32.88 0.14
C TYR A 579 -24.69 32.25 -0.18
N GLN A 580 -25.37 32.71 -1.24
CA GLN A 580 -26.71 32.20 -1.57
C GLN A 580 -26.75 30.68 -1.81
N GLN A 581 -25.69 30.13 -2.40
CA GLN A 581 -25.61 28.71 -2.78
C GLN A 581 -24.35 28.01 -2.20
N GLY A 582 -23.74 28.61 -1.17
CA GLY A 582 -22.53 28.06 -0.59
C GLY A 582 -22.08 28.76 0.68
N LEU A 583 -21.05 28.18 1.28
CA LEU A 583 -20.54 28.59 2.57
C LEU A 583 -19.03 28.42 2.59
N ARG A 584 -18.35 29.41 3.16
CA ARG A 584 -16.95 29.30 3.54
C ARG A 584 -16.83 29.42 5.05
N ILE A 585 -16.23 28.43 5.69
CA ILE A 585 -15.91 28.46 7.12
C ILE A 585 -14.39 28.38 7.24
N LEU A 586 -13.80 29.31 7.99
CA LEU A 586 -12.36 29.37 8.25
C LEU A 586 -12.11 29.27 9.76
N GLY A 587 -11.38 28.26 10.18
CA GLY A 587 -10.80 28.17 11.52
C GLY A 587 -9.35 28.65 11.49
N ARG A 588 -8.99 29.54 12.40
CA ARG A 588 -7.60 30.02 12.52
C ARG A 588 -6.71 28.93 13.14
N VAL A 589 -5.66 28.51 12.45
CA VAL A 589 -4.72 27.51 12.97
C VAL A 589 -3.62 28.19 13.77
N ALA A 590 -2.91 29.15 13.19
CA ALA A 590 -1.85 29.89 13.89
C ALA A 590 -1.49 31.16 13.12
N ARG A 591 -1.03 32.21 13.81
CA ARG A 591 -0.37 33.31 13.08
C ARG A 591 0.98 32.82 12.57
N LEU A 592 1.43 33.40 11.46
CA LEU A 592 2.74 33.06 10.90
C LEU A 592 3.89 33.28 11.90
N CYS A 593 3.77 34.25 12.82
CA CYS A 593 4.75 34.49 13.87
C CYS A 593 4.75 33.46 15.00
N ASP A 594 3.66 32.70 15.16
CA ASP A 594 3.51 31.71 16.22
C ASP A 594 3.95 30.31 15.77
N LEU A 595 4.18 30.12 14.46
CA LEU A 595 4.66 28.88 13.87
C LEU A 595 6.17 28.74 14.03
N ASP A 596 6.62 27.59 14.53
CA ASP A 596 8.04 27.27 14.58
C ASP A 596 8.57 26.98 13.15
N PRO A 597 9.74 27.53 12.74
CA PRO A 597 10.32 27.26 11.43
C PRO A 597 10.60 25.76 11.25
N ARG A 598 10.15 25.20 10.12
CA ARG A 598 10.42 23.82 9.74
C ARG A 598 11.28 23.80 8.47
N PRO A 599 12.17 22.81 8.26
CA PRO A 599 13.01 22.73 7.06
C PRO A 599 12.22 22.85 5.74
N GLN A 600 10.99 22.34 5.74
CA GLN A 600 10.05 22.37 4.62
C GLN A 600 9.56 23.79 4.28
N TRP A 601 9.56 24.71 5.24
CA TRP A 601 9.09 26.09 5.10
C TRP A 601 10.23 27.10 5.10
N GLY A 602 11.46 26.68 5.39
CA GLY A 602 12.66 27.53 5.52
C GLY A 602 13.41 27.23 6.82
N SER A 603 14.74 27.18 6.78
CA SER A 603 15.57 26.69 7.90
C SER A 603 15.74 27.69 9.03
N THR A 604 15.57 28.99 8.77
CA THR A 604 15.77 30.07 9.76
C THR A 604 14.57 31.00 9.90
N GLN A 605 13.78 31.15 8.84
CA GLN A 605 12.51 31.91 8.84
C GLN A 605 11.52 31.20 7.91
N ILE A 606 10.23 31.44 8.15
CA ILE A 606 9.15 30.89 7.32
C ILE A 606 9.12 31.65 5.98
N GLU A 607 9.49 30.96 4.90
CA GLU A 607 9.31 31.40 3.53
C GLU A 607 7.84 31.18 3.12
N GLY A 608 7.06 32.26 3.03
CA GLY A 608 5.63 32.19 2.75
C GLY A 608 5.23 31.42 1.47
N ASN A 609 6.10 31.40 0.46
CA ASN A 609 5.87 30.61 -0.76
C ASN A 609 6.01 29.09 -0.51
N ARG A 610 7.02 28.67 0.27
CA ARG A 610 7.19 27.26 0.64
C ARG A 610 6.08 26.77 1.54
N LEU A 611 5.66 27.61 2.50
CA LEU A 611 4.51 27.29 3.34
C LEU A 611 3.23 27.14 2.50
N ARG A 612 2.99 28.02 1.50
CA ARG A 612 1.87 27.85 0.56
C ARG A 612 1.95 26.59 -0.28
N GLU A 613 3.14 26.16 -0.69
CA GLU A 613 3.30 24.89 -1.42
C GLU A 613 2.97 23.71 -0.50
N TRP A 614 3.46 23.75 0.73
CA TRP A 614 3.17 22.73 1.74
C TRP A 614 1.67 22.66 2.06
N THR A 615 0.97 23.78 2.26
CA THR A 615 -0.47 23.77 2.54
C THR A 615 -1.27 23.12 1.40
N ARG A 616 -0.87 23.35 0.15
CA ARG A 616 -1.50 22.73 -1.04
C ARG A 616 -1.24 21.22 -1.12
N GLU A 617 -0.10 20.75 -0.62
CA GLU A 617 0.24 19.32 -0.57
C GLU A 617 -0.52 18.61 0.55
N GLU A 618 -0.61 19.20 1.74
CA GLU A 618 -1.40 18.67 2.85
C GLU A 618 -2.90 18.70 2.54
N THR A 619 -3.38 19.75 1.87
CA THR A 619 -4.79 19.86 1.43
C THR A 619 -5.24 18.65 0.62
N ARG A 620 -4.35 18.08 -0.21
CA ARG A 620 -4.66 16.89 -1.00
C ARG A 620 -4.93 15.64 -0.15
N LYS A 621 -4.35 15.55 1.05
CA LYS A 621 -4.50 14.41 1.95
C LYS A 621 -5.81 14.48 2.75
N LEU A 622 -6.48 15.63 2.75
CA LEU A 622 -7.70 15.86 3.51
C LEU A 622 -8.93 15.38 2.73
N GLY A 623 -9.76 14.55 3.36
CA GLY A 623 -11.08 14.19 2.84
C GLY A 623 -12.00 15.41 2.70
N LEU A 624 -12.13 16.20 3.78
CA LEU A 624 -12.86 17.46 3.81
C LEU A 624 -12.01 18.59 4.44
N GLY A 625 -12.04 19.75 3.80
CA GLY A 625 -11.30 20.96 4.15
C GLY A 625 -10.07 21.23 3.29
N TYR A 626 -9.37 22.32 3.60
CA TYR A 626 -8.10 22.74 3.01
C TYR A 626 -7.31 23.57 4.02
N LEU A 627 -6.00 23.64 3.80
CA LEU A 627 -5.11 24.59 4.46
C LEU A 627 -4.77 25.72 3.50
N ASP A 628 -4.76 26.95 4.00
CA ASP A 628 -4.30 28.10 3.21
C ASP A 628 -3.72 29.21 4.11
N LEU A 629 -3.07 30.19 3.49
CA LEU A 629 -2.57 31.38 4.17
C LEU A 629 -3.53 32.56 3.97
N HIS A 630 -4.20 32.94 5.05
CA HIS A 630 -5.06 34.12 5.10
C HIS A 630 -4.25 35.38 5.45
N PRO A 631 -4.46 36.52 4.75
CA PRO A 631 -3.68 37.75 5.00
C PRO A 631 -3.77 38.29 6.43
N ARG A 632 -4.91 38.09 7.11
CA ARG A 632 -5.14 38.59 8.47
C ARG A 632 -4.87 37.52 9.56
N ASP A 633 -5.25 36.27 9.29
CA ASP A 633 -5.30 35.22 10.31
C ASP A 633 -4.11 34.27 10.29
N GLY A 634 -3.21 34.40 9.32
CA GLY A 634 -2.06 33.52 9.16
C GLY A 634 -2.47 32.19 8.52
N LEU A 635 -2.05 31.08 9.10
CA LEU A 635 -2.44 29.75 8.64
C LEU A 635 -3.89 29.46 9.08
N VAL A 636 -4.72 29.03 8.14
CA VAL A 636 -6.12 28.70 8.39
C VAL A 636 -6.46 27.31 7.86
N PHE A 637 -7.38 26.64 8.54
CA PHE A 637 -8.07 25.46 8.05
C PHE A 637 -9.47 25.87 7.61
N GLY A 638 -9.75 25.71 6.32
CA GLY A 638 -10.99 26.15 5.71
C GLY A 638 -11.82 24.99 5.18
N VAL A 639 -13.14 25.13 5.21
CA VAL A 639 -14.04 24.36 4.35
C VAL A 639 -14.78 25.34 3.47
N PHE A 640 -14.83 25.03 2.18
CA PHE A 640 -15.64 25.75 1.23
C PHE A 640 -16.55 24.75 0.51
N LEU A 641 -17.85 24.93 0.65
CA LEU A 641 -18.85 23.95 0.26
C LEU A 641 -20.09 24.64 -0.33
N LEU A 642 -20.60 24.10 -1.43
CA LEU A 642 -21.94 24.36 -1.94
C LEU A 642 -22.94 23.50 -1.16
N HIS A 643 -24.11 24.04 -0.87
CA HIS A 643 -25.15 23.34 -0.12
C HIS A 643 -26.55 23.77 -0.56
N GLY A 644 -27.54 22.90 -0.32
CA GLY A 644 -28.96 23.24 -0.37
C GLY A 644 -29.43 23.81 0.96
N GLU A 645 -30.72 23.73 1.27
CA GLU A 645 -31.20 24.09 2.60
C GLU A 645 -30.59 23.16 3.66
N LEU A 646 -30.03 23.74 4.72
CA LEU A 646 -29.42 23.01 5.82
C LEU A 646 -30.21 23.25 7.10
N ASP A 647 -30.44 22.18 7.85
CA ASP A 647 -30.94 22.30 9.22
C ASP A 647 -29.87 22.92 10.15
N ASP A 648 -30.33 23.47 11.27
CA ASP A 648 -29.43 24.16 12.22
C ASP A 648 -28.45 23.22 12.92
N ASP A 649 -28.73 21.92 12.99
CA ASP A 649 -27.83 20.92 13.56
C ASP A 649 -26.65 20.62 12.62
N VAL A 650 -26.89 20.53 11.31
CA VAL A 650 -25.87 20.37 10.28
C VAL A 650 -25.01 21.62 10.20
N LYS A 651 -25.62 22.82 10.23
CA LYS A 651 -24.86 24.09 10.33
C LYS A 651 -23.95 24.09 11.55
N ALA A 652 -24.47 23.72 12.72
CA ALA A 652 -23.69 23.66 13.95
C ALA A 652 -22.56 22.62 13.89
N LYS A 653 -22.82 21.44 13.31
CA LYS A 653 -21.82 20.38 13.12
C LYS A 653 -20.69 20.82 12.19
N LEU A 654 -20.99 21.48 11.08
CA LEU A 654 -19.99 22.00 10.14
C LEU A 654 -19.05 23.00 10.81
N VAL A 655 -19.60 23.96 11.56
CA VAL A 655 -18.82 24.97 12.28
C VAL A 655 -17.92 24.32 13.33
N ARG A 656 -18.45 23.39 14.13
CA ARG A 656 -17.66 22.63 15.11
C ARG A 656 -16.59 21.75 14.47
N TYR A 657 -16.89 21.14 13.32
CA TYR A 657 -15.91 20.34 12.57
C TYR A 657 -14.70 21.18 12.19
N VAL A 658 -14.92 22.36 11.60
CA VAL A 658 -13.83 23.28 11.23
C VAL A 658 -13.05 23.74 12.44
N GLY A 659 -13.75 24.08 13.53
CA GLY A 659 -13.11 24.45 14.79
C GLY A 659 -12.17 23.35 15.32
N ARG A 660 -12.68 22.11 15.47
CA ARG A 660 -11.88 20.99 15.98
C ARG A 660 -10.70 20.65 15.08
N ARG A 661 -10.88 20.72 13.76
CA ARG A 661 -9.79 20.49 12.81
C ARG A 661 -8.73 21.58 12.88
N ALA A 662 -9.13 22.84 13.03
CA ALA A 662 -8.19 23.95 13.19
C ALA A 662 -7.38 23.81 14.49
N ASP A 663 -8.04 23.51 15.61
CA ASP A 663 -7.39 23.26 16.91
C ASP A 663 -6.42 22.05 16.87
N ALA A 664 -6.82 20.95 16.21
CA ALA A 664 -5.94 19.80 16.04
C ALA A 664 -4.71 20.12 15.18
N TRP A 665 -4.87 20.94 14.13
CA TRP A 665 -3.75 21.44 13.33
C TRP A 665 -2.87 22.40 14.12
N GLU A 666 -3.45 23.26 14.96
CA GLU A 666 -2.70 24.17 15.83
C GLU A 666 -1.80 23.34 16.76
N ALA A 667 -2.39 22.42 17.53
CA ALA A 667 -1.67 21.53 18.45
C ALA A 667 -0.53 20.77 17.75
N ALA A 668 -0.77 20.23 16.55
CA ALA A 668 0.24 19.50 15.80
C ALA A 668 1.38 20.39 15.25
N LEU A 669 1.11 21.68 15.04
CA LEU A 669 2.05 22.60 14.38
C LEU A 669 2.87 23.43 15.35
N THR A 670 2.26 23.85 16.47
CA THR A 670 2.90 24.68 17.51
C THR A 670 3.37 23.87 18.72
N GLY A 671 3.02 22.58 18.80
CA GLY A 671 3.21 21.74 19.98
C GLY A 671 2.08 21.97 21.00
N ASP A 672 1.85 21.01 21.89
CA ASP A 672 0.93 21.27 23.01
C ASP A 672 1.46 22.45 23.85
N ASP A 673 0.57 23.42 24.10
CA ASP A 673 0.73 24.59 24.97
C ASP A 673 1.46 25.82 24.38
N ARG A 674 0.87 26.45 23.35
CA ARG A 674 1.01 27.90 23.16
C ARG A 674 -0.37 28.55 23.01
N TRP A 675 -0.79 29.18 24.12
CA TRP A 675 -1.96 30.05 24.36
C TRP A 675 -3.23 29.40 24.92
#